data_AF-A0A7X9RXX5-F1
#
_entry.id   AF-A0A7X9RXX5-F1
#
_cell.length_a   1.000
_cell.length_b   1.000
_cell.length_c   1.000
_cell.angle_alpha   90.00
_cell.angle_beta   90.00
_cell.angle_gamma   90.00
#
_symmetry.space_group_name_H-M   'P 1'
#
loop_
_entity.id
_entity.type
_entity.pdbx_description
1 polymer ?
#
loop_
_entity_poly.entity_id
_entity_poly.type
_entity_poly.pdbx_seq_one_letter_code
_entity_poly.pdbx_strand_id
1 'polypeptide(L)'
;MKQYLVTILYIILTPFWSFSQHSAGIKFKNHEVNLEERTSLVLLETAKVNAGDRMVLSTDILFNKSPKHYFGYILRMIDSNHRNIDIVFNFNNGVNYNFSLIYDHEITPIQFNLKDQQKQLNKWMKLVLEVDVNKNTITLSVGDQSKTAQFQEIKKFTNLKYYFGANNNPYFKVHDVAPVTIRNIQLQLDDTKLEWPLNEKEGTKVHCRQGEKYNGVVNNGIWLSELQSKWTKVEEREIDGMFFYFNETHSYYYFLKGDSLFKKYLHQKSPKFITKVEHSYLHHTKTKLLEKKNGDLIFYNQATDDLHLLDIKTKQMTKGDISFPMKRSNTKHASWINNEESAIVFFGGYGNFEYTNHLAVISLNNLSYEPLQFLGDTISPRYFPGVGKAKKGHQYIFGGYGSKSGKQIAHPENYYDLYDFDERTNTSKKIATWERTDESFIVSKNIVVDTVNNQFLALTYDNHVHKNQLKLKLFDINTQTSKDIANAIPFSFHDLKSTIEFKYDVDYQKLYAIILNEEGETSKLQLFTLDVTGGTFKNLVNEEVLTAHNNENNPLFYIVIGVLFLLVIFIIWKYFIGKGKKLQNQVPHETPVIKPTEDKKQVNQALTAKDEVVTKKVIAKEHKVKTEEETITLVGAETGVVNFFGGFRIIDIEGNDISNKFTPLIKQIFLMISLSQFLNGRGVTIEQLTEVFWNDMPLKKARNNRSVNIAKLKQLFKLVGNINLVKTGDFWKIEYDDTVSFPLFELKELLDRESTFDNLQKMTKILKNGKLLYGTDYPWMEEIMAQIVNSLIEKLYSYLTNSDLSLSPKEKLRVSDLILKYDALNEEAIHIKCQIYTSQGMHSMAKDTFGKFVQEYELLYNERFDYEYAEFIKSDY
;
A
#
# COMPACT_ATOMS: atom_id res chain seq x y z
N MET A 1 -32.89 35.83 26.23
CA MET A 1 -32.29 34.54 26.60
C MET A 1 -32.98 33.34 25.92
N LYS A 2 -34.24 32.99 26.23
CA LYS A 2 -34.93 31.79 25.64
C LYS A 2 -34.85 31.68 24.11
N GLN A 3 -35.07 32.76 23.35
CA GLN A 3 -34.99 32.72 21.88
C GLN A 3 -33.61 32.29 21.36
N TYR A 4 -32.52 32.85 21.89
CA TYR A 4 -31.15 32.46 21.52
C TYR A 4 -30.88 30.97 21.78
N LEU A 5 -31.40 30.42 22.88
CA LEU A 5 -31.32 28.99 23.18
C LEU A 5 -32.04 28.12 22.14
N VAL A 6 -33.20 28.57 21.63
CA VAL A 6 -33.91 27.89 20.53
C VAL A 6 -33.12 28.00 19.22
N THR A 7 -32.55 29.16 18.89
CA THR A 7 -31.72 29.32 17.68
C THR A 7 -30.47 28.44 17.72
N ILE A 8 -29.78 28.38 18.87
CA ILE A 8 -28.63 27.50 19.09
C ILE A 8 -29.04 26.03 18.98
N LEU A 9 -30.17 25.63 19.57
CA LEU A 9 -30.68 24.28 19.44
C LEU A 9 -31.05 23.92 17.99
N TYR A 10 -31.58 24.88 17.21
CA TYR A 10 -31.89 24.68 15.80
C TYR A 10 -30.61 24.46 14.96
N ILE A 11 -29.55 25.22 15.23
CA ILE A 11 -28.24 25.09 14.57
C ILE A 11 -27.57 23.73 14.91
N ILE A 12 -27.80 23.21 16.13
CA ILE A 12 -27.29 21.89 16.57
C ILE A 12 -28.15 20.74 16.02
N LEU A 13 -29.46 20.95 15.81
CA LEU A 13 -30.39 19.94 15.31
C LEU A 13 -30.56 19.92 13.80
N THR A 14 -30.06 20.92 13.07
CA THR A 14 -29.77 20.77 11.63
C THR A 14 -28.48 19.97 11.46
N PRO A 15 -28.52 18.69 11.05
CA PRO A 15 -27.31 18.05 10.56
C PRO A 15 -26.82 18.84 9.35
N PHE A 16 -25.65 19.46 9.48
CA PHE A 16 -24.88 19.92 8.32
C PHE A 16 -24.46 18.67 7.53
N TRP A 17 -25.35 18.21 6.64
CA TRP A 17 -25.02 17.29 5.56
C TRP A 17 -24.14 18.03 4.53
N SER A 18 -22.96 18.47 4.98
CA SER A 18 -21.81 18.74 4.13
C SER A 18 -21.30 17.39 3.59
N PHE A 19 -22.14 16.73 2.79
CA PHE A 19 -21.80 15.52 2.06
C PHE A 19 -20.51 15.79 1.30
N SER A 20 -19.45 15.07 1.69
CA SER A 20 -18.09 15.33 1.23
C SER A 20 -17.90 14.69 -0.15
N GLN A 21 -18.53 15.30 -1.15
CA GLN A 21 -18.86 14.68 -2.45
C GLN A 21 -17.64 14.73 -3.41
N HIS A 22 -16.57 14.05 -3.00
CA HIS A 22 -15.21 14.30 -3.44
C HIS A 22 -14.82 13.72 -4.81
N SER A 23 -15.30 12.51 -5.15
CA SER A 23 -15.00 11.80 -6.41
C SER A 23 -16.10 11.94 -7.48
N ALA A 24 -16.95 12.97 -7.38
CA ALA A 24 -18.04 13.26 -8.33
C ALA A 24 -17.60 14.18 -9.48
N GLY A 25 -18.05 13.86 -10.70
CA GLY A 25 -17.90 14.67 -11.91
C GLY A 25 -17.75 13.85 -13.20
N ILE A 26 -17.82 14.55 -14.35
CA ILE A 26 -17.63 13.98 -15.68
C ILE A 26 -16.54 14.77 -16.42
N LYS A 27 -15.50 14.08 -16.90
CA LYS A 27 -14.45 14.59 -17.78
C LYS A 27 -14.86 14.40 -19.24
N PHE A 28 -14.73 15.46 -20.05
CA PHE A 28 -15.27 15.49 -21.41
C PHE A 28 -14.23 15.08 -22.45
N LYS A 29 -14.53 14.00 -23.19
CA LYS A 29 -13.87 13.63 -24.44
C LYS A 29 -14.12 14.72 -25.49
N ASN A 30 -13.06 15.14 -26.15
CA ASN A 30 -13.03 16.36 -26.96
C ASN A 30 -12.23 16.12 -28.27
N HIS A 31 -11.45 17.09 -28.73
CA HIS A 31 -10.71 17.07 -29.99
C HIS A 31 -9.56 16.06 -30.05
N GLU A 32 -9.33 15.31 -28.98
CA GLU A 32 -8.42 14.16 -28.90
C GLU A 32 -9.07 12.85 -29.40
N VAL A 33 -10.39 12.83 -29.67
CA VAL A 33 -11.13 11.69 -30.24
C VAL A 33 -12.02 12.06 -31.45
N ASN A 34 -12.54 11.04 -32.13
CA ASN A 34 -13.48 11.17 -33.26
C ASN A 34 -14.77 11.91 -32.87
N LEU A 35 -15.47 12.51 -33.84
CA LEU A 35 -16.62 13.40 -33.60
C LEU A 35 -17.78 12.69 -32.87
N GLU A 36 -17.94 11.41 -33.14
CA GLU A 36 -18.94 10.48 -32.60
C GLU A 36 -18.60 10.02 -31.18
N GLU A 37 -17.33 10.11 -30.79
CA GLU A 37 -16.80 9.72 -29.47
C GLU A 37 -16.71 10.90 -28.48
N ARG A 38 -17.01 12.13 -28.93
CA ARG A 38 -16.98 13.31 -28.06
C ARG A 38 -18.13 13.28 -27.05
N THR A 39 -17.91 13.87 -25.88
CA THR A 39 -18.89 13.85 -24.79
C THR A 39 -20.07 14.77 -25.07
N SER A 40 -21.28 14.26 -24.82
CA SER A 40 -22.53 14.98 -24.83
C SER A 40 -23.26 14.72 -23.51
N LEU A 41 -23.61 15.77 -22.76
CA LEU A 41 -24.50 15.66 -21.60
C LEU A 41 -25.76 16.48 -21.86
N VAL A 42 -26.91 15.82 -21.83
CA VAL A 42 -28.21 16.40 -22.13
C VAL A 42 -29.07 16.42 -20.87
N LEU A 43 -29.58 17.59 -20.49
CA LEU A 43 -30.55 17.75 -19.40
C LEU A 43 -31.87 18.29 -19.96
N LEU A 44 -32.99 17.83 -19.37
CA LEU A 44 -34.35 18.29 -19.65
C LEU A 44 -34.88 18.03 -21.08
N GLU A 45 -34.28 17.10 -21.84
CA GLU A 45 -34.67 16.76 -23.23
C GLU A 45 -36.18 16.48 -23.40
N THR A 46 -36.79 15.80 -22.43
CA THR A 46 -38.23 15.46 -22.39
C THR A 46 -39.03 16.28 -21.36
N ALA A 47 -38.35 17.00 -20.48
CA ALA A 47 -38.97 17.68 -19.34
C ALA A 47 -39.42 19.08 -19.73
N LYS A 48 -40.74 19.32 -19.75
CA LYS A 48 -41.31 20.64 -20.10
C LYS A 48 -41.09 21.64 -18.96
N VAL A 49 -39.95 22.34 -19.02
CA VAL A 49 -39.50 23.31 -18.01
C VAL A 49 -39.34 24.69 -18.66
N ASN A 50 -39.77 25.74 -17.96
CA ASN A 50 -39.78 27.12 -18.44
C ASN A 50 -38.96 28.03 -17.51
N ALA A 51 -38.62 29.24 -17.96
CA ALA A 51 -38.10 30.32 -17.14
C ALA A 51 -38.94 31.59 -17.37
N GLY A 52 -39.56 32.10 -16.32
CA GLY A 52 -40.43 33.27 -16.35
C GLY A 52 -39.66 34.58 -16.18
N ASP A 53 -38.99 34.76 -15.04
CA ASP A 53 -38.50 36.06 -14.58
C ASP A 53 -36.99 36.02 -14.30
N ARG A 54 -36.49 34.95 -13.65
CA ARG A 54 -35.06 34.79 -13.36
C ARG A 54 -34.61 33.34 -13.45
N MET A 55 -33.50 33.13 -14.15
CA MET A 55 -32.83 31.84 -14.30
C MET A 55 -31.38 31.96 -13.83
N VAL A 56 -30.92 31.01 -13.01
CA VAL A 56 -29.52 30.88 -12.61
C VAL A 56 -29.08 29.42 -12.76
N LEU A 57 -28.23 29.16 -13.75
CA LEU A 57 -27.52 27.90 -13.90
C LEU A 57 -26.13 28.04 -13.28
N SER A 58 -25.69 27.07 -12.48
CA SER A 58 -24.30 26.99 -12.04
C SER A 58 -23.76 25.56 -12.04
N THR A 59 -22.45 25.42 -12.20
CA THR A 59 -21.73 24.14 -12.14
C THR A 59 -20.31 24.39 -11.65
N ASP A 60 -19.73 23.45 -10.92
CA ASP A 60 -18.29 23.49 -10.68
C ASP A 60 -17.61 22.96 -11.94
N ILE A 61 -16.66 23.73 -12.49
CA ILE A 61 -15.97 23.41 -13.74
C ILE A 61 -14.46 23.45 -13.55
N LEU A 62 -13.76 22.54 -14.22
CA LEU A 62 -12.32 22.48 -14.32
C LEU A 62 -11.94 22.44 -15.81
N PHE A 63 -10.98 23.29 -16.20
CA PHE A 63 -10.47 23.36 -17.57
C PHE A 63 -9.22 22.49 -17.68
N ASN A 64 -9.31 21.38 -18.41
CA ASN A 64 -8.25 20.39 -18.52
C ASN A 64 -7.04 20.96 -19.28
N LYS A 65 -5.85 20.82 -18.72
CA LYS A 65 -4.59 21.08 -19.44
C LYS A 65 -4.38 20.00 -20.51
N SER A 66 -4.25 20.41 -21.77
CA SER A 66 -3.89 19.55 -22.90
C SER A 66 -2.67 20.15 -23.61
N PRO A 67 -1.76 19.33 -24.18
CA PRO A 67 -0.65 19.80 -25.01
C PRO A 67 -1.12 20.44 -26.33
N LYS A 68 -2.42 20.38 -26.66
CA LYS A 68 -3.03 21.05 -27.81
C LYS A 68 -4.00 22.13 -27.32
N HIS A 69 -3.92 23.30 -27.92
CA HIS A 69 -4.76 24.45 -27.58
C HIS A 69 -6.07 24.36 -28.37
N TYR A 70 -7.20 24.23 -27.66
CA TYR A 70 -8.49 23.90 -28.25
C TYR A 70 -9.58 24.96 -27.97
N PHE A 71 -10.46 25.10 -28.96
CA PHE A 71 -11.75 25.81 -28.91
C PHE A 71 -12.87 24.78 -28.75
N GLY A 72 -13.95 25.10 -28.05
CA GLY A 72 -15.15 24.25 -28.04
C GLY A 72 -16.26 24.75 -27.12
N TYR A 73 -17.45 24.19 -27.26
CA TYR A 73 -18.60 24.55 -26.46
C TYR A 73 -18.52 23.92 -25.07
N ILE A 74 -18.82 24.70 -24.03
CA ILE A 74 -19.08 24.21 -22.68
C ILE A 74 -20.56 23.84 -22.57
N LEU A 75 -21.43 24.76 -23.00
CA LEU A 75 -22.88 24.70 -22.90
C LEU A 75 -23.52 25.32 -24.14
N ARG A 76 -24.62 24.71 -24.58
CA ARG A 76 -25.70 25.30 -25.38
C ARG A 76 -27.03 25.06 -24.68
N MET A 77 -27.69 26.14 -24.27
CA MET A 77 -29.07 26.17 -23.80
C MET A 77 -29.98 26.58 -24.96
N ILE A 78 -31.13 25.94 -25.16
CA ILE A 78 -32.12 26.36 -26.18
C ILE A 78 -33.55 26.32 -25.63
N ASP A 79 -34.44 27.08 -26.26
CA ASP A 79 -35.89 27.08 -26.01
C ASP A 79 -36.71 26.54 -27.21
N SER A 80 -38.04 26.45 -27.05
CA SER A 80 -38.96 26.02 -28.10
C SER A 80 -39.09 26.96 -29.30
N ASN A 81 -38.50 28.16 -29.24
CA ASN A 81 -38.55 29.18 -30.29
C ASN A 81 -37.23 29.22 -31.08
N HIS A 82 -36.36 28.24 -30.87
CA HIS A 82 -35.01 28.15 -31.45
C HIS A 82 -34.10 29.33 -31.10
N ARG A 83 -34.22 29.90 -29.89
CA ARG A 83 -33.22 30.83 -29.36
C ARG A 83 -32.19 30.07 -28.53
N ASN A 84 -30.91 30.40 -28.72
CA ASN A 84 -29.80 29.82 -27.95
C ASN A 84 -29.22 30.79 -26.91
N ILE A 85 -28.67 30.23 -25.83
CA ILE A 85 -27.58 30.84 -25.05
C ILE A 85 -26.43 29.83 -25.04
N ASP A 86 -25.29 30.22 -25.60
CA ASP A 86 -24.08 29.37 -25.62
C ASP A 86 -22.98 29.95 -24.75
N ILE A 87 -22.23 29.07 -24.11
CA ILE A 87 -20.97 29.40 -23.44
C ILE A 87 -19.86 28.62 -24.12
N VAL A 88 -18.97 29.35 -24.79
CA VAL A 88 -17.88 28.78 -25.60
C VAL A 88 -16.54 29.09 -24.94
N PHE A 89 -15.68 28.08 -24.86
CA PHE A 89 -14.30 28.21 -24.42
C PHE A 89 -13.35 28.33 -25.63
N ASN A 90 -12.33 29.16 -25.50
CA ASN A 90 -11.20 29.19 -26.41
C ASN A 90 -9.89 29.25 -25.62
N PHE A 91 -8.83 28.65 -26.15
CA PHE A 91 -7.50 28.80 -25.58
C PHE A 91 -6.90 30.12 -26.09
N ASN A 92 -6.71 31.09 -25.20
CA ASN A 92 -6.23 32.42 -25.58
C ASN A 92 -4.74 32.40 -25.96
N ASN A 93 -4.47 32.47 -27.27
CA ASN A 93 -3.13 32.61 -27.86
C ASN A 93 -2.79 34.09 -28.21
N GLY A 94 -3.37 35.06 -27.50
CA GLY A 94 -3.21 36.50 -27.73
C GLY A 94 -4.22 37.13 -28.69
N VAL A 95 -5.10 36.32 -29.31
CA VAL A 95 -6.08 36.77 -30.34
C VAL A 95 -7.53 36.59 -29.89
N ASN A 96 -7.84 35.54 -29.12
CA ASN A 96 -9.20 35.13 -28.79
C ASN A 96 -9.47 35.25 -27.29
N TYR A 97 -10.66 35.70 -26.90
CA TYR A 97 -11.11 35.65 -25.51
C TYR A 97 -11.31 34.21 -25.03
N ASN A 98 -10.93 33.90 -23.78
CA ASN A 98 -11.14 32.56 -23.20
C ASN A 98 -12.61 32.16 -23.14
N PHE A 99 -13.48 33.12 -22.84
CA PHE A 99 -14.92 32.91 -22.81
C PHE A 99 -15.60 33.85 -23.80
N SER A 100 -16.62 33.35 -24.47
CA SER A 100 -17.61 34.14 -25.20
C SER A 100 -18.99 33.58 -24.94
N LEU A 101 -19.95 34.46 -24.67
CA LEU A 101 -21.37 34.12 -24.62
C LEU A 101 -22.06 34.57 -25.91
N ILE A 102 -22.81 33.66 -26.52
CA ILE A 102 -23.69 33.92 -27.68
C ILE A 102 -25.12 33.93 -27.16
N TYR A 103 -25.93 34.89 -27.59
CA TYR A 103 -27.37 34.94 -27.30
C TYR A 103 -28.14 35.23 -28.59
N ASP A 104 -29.15 34.39 -28.87
CA ASP A 104 -29.98 34.46 -30.07
C ASP A 104 -29.14 34.68 -31.35
N HIS A 105 -28.27 33.70 -31.60
CA HIS A 105 -27.32 33.60 -32.71
C HIS A 105 -26.17 34.63 -32.73
N GLU A 106 -26.26 35.73 -31.97
CA GLU A 106 -25.28 36.82 -31.97
C GLU A 106 -24.25 36.77 -30.84
N ILE A 107 -23.01 37.17 -31.14
CA ILE A 107 -21.91 37.21 -30.16
C ILE A 107 -22.08 38.45 -29.25
N THR A 108 -22.22 38.22 -27.95
CA THR A 108 -22.49 39.30 -26.98
C THR A 108 -21.20 39.98 -26.48
N PRO A 109 -21.28 41.19 -25.89
CA PRO A 109 -20.14 41.84 -25.22
C PRO A 109 -19.55 41.08 -24.00
N ILE A 110 -20.19 39.98 -23.60
CA ILE A 110 -19.76 39.09 -22.52
C ILE A 110 -18.65 38.16 -23.04
N GLN A 111 -17.48 38.75 -23.25
CA GLN A 111 -16.24 38.06 -23.59
C GLN A 111 -15.12 38.46 -22.62
N PHE A 112 -14.37 37.49 -22.07
CA PHE A 112 -13.26 37.78 -21.17
C PHE A 112 -12.21 36.66 -21.12
N ASN A 113 -11.01 37.02 -20.64
CA ASN A 113 -9.87 36.12 -20.43
C ASN A 113 -9.73 35.74 -18.95
N LEU A 114 -9.20 34.55 -18.68
CA LEU A 114 -8.74 34.16 -17.34
C LEU A 114 -7.54 35.04 -16.93
N LYS A 115 -7.59 35.66 -15.73
CA LYS A 115 -6.53 36.53 -15.17
C LYS A 115 -5.12 35.93 -15.28
N ASP A 116 -5.01 34.62 -15.08
CA ASP A 116 -3.82 33.81 -15.34
C ASP A 116 -4.27 32.44 -15.84
N GLN A 117 -4.45 32.30 -17.16
CA GLN A 117 -4.98 31.07 -17.74
C GLN A 117 -4.17 29.84 -17.31
N GLN A 118 -2.83 29.89 -17.39
CA GLN A 118 -1.97 28.75 -17.09
C GLN A 118 -2.07 28.30 -15.63
N LYS A 119 -2.18 29.23 -14.67
CA LYS A 119 -2.39 28.88 -13.25
C LYS A 119 -3.83 28.50 -12.90
N GLN A 120 -4.82 28.66 -13.80
CA GLN A 120 -6.22 28.31 -13.56
C GLN A 120 -6.69 27.04 -14.31
N LEU A 121 -5.90 26.51 -15.25
CA LEU A 121 -6.09 25.15 -15.76
C LEU A 121 -5.93 24.13 -14.61
N ASN A 122 -6.60 22.98 -14.74
CA ASN A 122 -6.60 21.89 -13.76
C ASN A 122 -7.05 22.29 -12.32
N LYS A 123 -7.83 23.37 -12.18
CA LYS A 123 -8.47 23.77 -10.93
C LYS A 123 -9.99 23.87 -11.09
N TRP A 124 -10.71 23.55 -10.01
CA TRP A 124 -12.14 23.81 -9.91
C TRP A 124 -12.41 25.31 -9.73
N MET A 125 -13.28 25.85 -10.57
CA MET A 125 -13.86 27.18 -10.46
C MET A 125 -15.39 27.07 -10.51
N LYS A 126 -16.12 28.02 -9.94
CA LYS A 126 -17.57 28.09 -10.14
C LYS A 126 -17.88 28.79 -11.45
N LEU A 127 -18.64 28.15 -12.32
CA LEU A 127 -19.29 28.78 -13.47
C LEU A 127 -20.74 29.08 -13.11
N VAL A 128 -21.18 30.30 -13.40
CA VAL A 128 -22.57 30.76 -13.19
C VAL A 128 -23.04 31.53 -14.42
N LEU A 129 -24.16 31.11 -14.99
CA LEU A 129 -24.93 31.85 -15.98
C LEU A 129 -26.22 32.33 -15.30
N GLU A 130 -26.38 33.64 -15.21
CA GLU A 130 -27.62 34.28 -14.73
C GLU A 130 -28.29 35.04 -15.88
N VAL A 131 -29.60 34.88 -16.00
CA VAL A 131 -30.47 35.68 -16.88
C VAL A 131 -31.60 36.24 -16.03
N ASP A 132 -31.73 37.56 -16.05
CA ASP A 132 -32.82 38.28 -15.41
C ASP A 132 -33.64 38.98 -16.51
N VAL A 133 -34.84 38.45 -16.76
CA VAL A 133 -35.76 38.94 -17.79
C VAL A 133 -36.28 40.32 -17.41
N ASN A 134 -36.62 40.53 -16.13
CA ASN A 134 -37.21 41.78 -15.65
C ASN A 134 -36.22 42.95 -15.72
N LYS A 135 -34.91 42.69 -15.66
CA LYS A 135 -33.84 43.68 -15.91
C LYS A 135 -33.32 43.69 -17.36
N ASN A 136 -33.71 42.72 -18.20
CA ASN A 136 -33.13 42.45 -19.52
C ASN A 136 -31.59 42.30 -19.48
N THR A 137 -31.05 41.58 -18.50
CA THR A 137 -29.60 41.37 -18.33
C THR A 137 -29.21 39.90 -18.38
N ILE A 138 -28.10 39.60 -19.05
CA ILE A 138 -27.39 38.32 -18.96
C ILE A 138 -26.05 38.55 -18.25
N THR A 139 -25.67 37.67 -17.33
CA THR A 139 -24.39 37.68 -16.63
C THR A 139 -23.72 36.32 -16.71
N LEU A 140 -22.45 36.29 -17.13
CA LEU A 140 -21.60 35.10 -17.06
C LEU A 140 -20.48 35.35 -16.05
N SER A 141 -20.33 34.43 -15.09
CA SER A 141 -19.26 34.41 -14.12
C SER A 141 -18.48 33.11 -14.19
N VAL A 142 -17.14 33.18 -14.13
CA VAL A 142 -16.23 32.04 -14.05
C VAL A 142 -15.13 32.36 -13.05
N GLY A 143 -15.16 31.72 -11.88
CA GLY A 143 -14.29 32.05 -10.75
C GLY A 143 -14.48 33.50 -10.29
N ASP A 144 -13.39 34.21 -9.97
CA ASP A 144 -13.39 35.62 -9.51
C ASP A 144 -13.58 36.64 -10.66
N GLN A 145 -14.25 36.24 -11.74
CA GLN A 145 -14.46 37.07 -12.92
C GLN A 145 -15.91 36.96 -13.38
N SER A 146 -16.51 38.11 -13.68
CA SER A 146 -17.88 38.23 -14.13
C SER A 146 -18.00 39.33 -15.18
N LYS A 147 -18.91 39.14 -16.13
CA LYS A 147 -19.38 40.18 -17.06
C LYS A 147 -20.88 40.11 -17.20
N THR A 148 -21.53 41.27 -17.10
CA THR A 148 -22.94 41.48 -17.40
C THR A 148 -23.07 42.25 -18.71
N ALA A 149 -24.07 41.94 -19.53
CA ALA A 149 -24.51 42.78 -20.62
C ALA A 149 -26.00 43.12 -20.48
N GLN A 150 -26.34 44.34 -20.88
CA GLN A 150 -27.71 44.85 -20.97
C GLN A 150 -28.24 44.61 -22.38
N PHE A 151 -29.47 44.10 -22.47
CA PHE A 151 -30.18 43.86 -23.72
C PHE A 151 -31.42 44.76 -23.81
N GLN A 152 -31.94 44.91 -25.02
CA GLN A 152 -33.13 45.74 -25.29
C GLN A 152 -34.43 45.04 -24.85
N GLU A 153 -34.51 43.73 -25.06
CA GLU A 153 -35.57 42.84 -24.57
C GLU A 153 -34.99 41.41 -24.42
N ILE A 154 -35.33 40.70 -23.35
CA ILE A 154 -35.10 39.26 -23.17
C ILE A 154 -36.46 38.58 -22.98
N LYS A 155 -36.97 37.91 -24.01
CA LYS A 155 -38.28 37.23 -23.93
C LYS A 155 -38.19 35.98 -23.06
N LYS A 156 -39.22 35.74 -22.24
CA LYS A 156 -39.38 34.56 -21.36
C LYS A 156 -39.11 33.26 -22.11
N PHE A 157 -38.55 32.25 -21.45
CA PHE A 157 -38.08 31.02 -22.12
C PHE A 157 -39.01 29.84 -21.85
N THR A 158 -39.28 29.04 -22.89
CA THR A 158 -40.23 27.92 -22.85
C THR A 158 -39.61 26.61 -23.30
N ASN A 159 -39.90 25.52 -22.59
CA ASN A 159 -39.39 24.17 -22.86
C ASN A 159 -37.85 24.13 -23.03
N LEU A 160 -37.15 24.57 -22.00
CA LEU A 160 -35.69 24.69 -21.97
C LEU A 160 -34.97 23.35 -21.99
N LYS A 161 -33.97 23.24 -22.86
CA LYS A 161 -33.04 22.10 -22.96
C LYS A 161 -31.62 22.57 -22.79
N TYR A 162 -30.79 21.78 -22.12
CA TYR A 162 -29.39 22.10 -21.83
C TYR A 162 -28.48 21.00 -22.37
N TYR A 163 -27.59 21.39 -23.28
CA TYR A 163 -26.60 20.52 -23.91
C TYR A 163 -25.20 20.96 -23.50
N PHE A 164 -24.52 20.18 -22.67
CA PHE A 164 -23.11 20.40 -22.37
C PHE A 164 -22.25 19.60 -23.36
N GLY A 165 -21.25 20.26 -23.95
CA GLY A 165 -20.39 19.66 -24.98
C GLY A 165 -21.12 19.44 -26.31
N ALA A 166 -20.96 18.24 -26.89
CA ALA A 166 -21.53 17.92 -28.20
C ALA A 166 -23.06 17.78 -28.14
N ASN A 167 -23.76 18.04 -29.25
CA ASN A 167 -25.18 17.77 -29.37
C ASN A 167 -25.59 17.50 -30.83
N ASN A 168 -26.66 16.72 -31.01
CA ASN A 168 -27.23 16.35 -32.30
C ASN A 168 -28.61 17.01 -32.57
N ASN A 169 -28.92 18.14 -31.93
CA ASN A 169 -30.16 18.86 -32.19
C ASN A 169 -30.22 19.31 -33.67
N PRO A 170 -31.31 19.09 -34.43
CA PRO A 170 -31.35 19.38 -35.87
C PRO A 170 -31.03 20.83 -36.25
N TYR A 171 -31.36 21.80 -35.40
CA TYR A 171 -31.10 23.23 -35.63
C TYR A 171 -29.77 23.71 -35.04
N PHE A 172 -29.20 22.93 -34.12
CA PHE A 172 -28.15 23.40 -33.20
C PHE A 172 -26.99 22.41 -33.03
N LYS A 173 -26.84 21.47 -33.97
CA LYS A 173 -25.77 20.46 -33.99
C LYS A 173 -24.39 21.11 -33.80
N VAL A 174 -23.67 20.61 -32.81
CA VAL A 174 -22.29 21.00 -32.46
C VAL A 174 -21.53 19.75 -32.08
N HIS A 175 -20.31 19.62 -32.60
CA HIS A 175 -19.41 18.54 -32.21
C HIS A 175 -18.11 19.05 -31.55
N ASP A 176 -17.87 20.37 -31.50
CA ASP A 176 -16.65 20.92 -30.87
C ASP A 176 -16.87 21.15 -29.38
N VAL A 177 -16.04 20.51 -28.56
CA VAL A 177 -16.28 20.30 -27.13
C VAL A 177 -15.11 20.88 -26.36
N ALA A 178 -15.39 21.79 -25.43
CA ALA A 178 -14.37 22.36 -24.58
C ALA A 178 -13.64 21.25 -23.80
N PRO A 179 -12.30 21.33 -23.59
CA PRO A 179 -11.56 20.37 -22.80
C PRO A 179 -11.86 20.59 -21.30
N VAL A 180 -13.04 20.17 -20.84
CA VAL A 180 -13.56 20.48 -19.50
C VAL A 180 -13.93 19.25 -18.70
N THR A 181 -14.07 19.45 -17.39
CA THR A 181 -14.56 18.49 -16.43
C THR A 181 -15.57 19.22 -15.54
N ILE A 182 -16.76 18.67 -15.35
CA ILE A 182 -17.86 19.36 -14.63
C ILE A 182 -18.48 18.48 -13.54
N ARG A 183 -19.07 19.12 -12.52
CA ARG A 183 -19.88 18.48 -11.46
C ARG A 183 -20.88 19.47 -10.86
N ASN A 184 -21.75 18.98 -9.97
CA ASN A 184 -22.64 19.81 -9.15
C ASN A 184 -23.43 20.85 -9.96
N ILE A 185 -24.13 20.40 -11.01
CA ILE A 185 -25.00 21.25 -11.82
C ILE A 185 -26.22 21.61 -10.97
N GLN A 186 -26.46 22.90 -10.76
CA GLN A 186 -27.63 23.42 -10.07
C GLN A 186 -28.32 24.44 -10.98
N LEU A 187 -29.64 24.35 -11.08
CA LEU A 187 -30.46 25.21 -11.92
C LEU A 187 -31.63 25.76 -11.10
N GLN A 188 -31.63 27.07 -10.88
CA GLN A 188 -32.76 27.82 -10.33
C GLN A 188 -33.54 28.46 -11.48
N LEU A 189 -34.85 28.29 -11.47
CA LEU A 189 -35.81 28.74 -12.47
C LEU A 189 -37.04 29.29 -11.74
N ASP A 190 -37.05 30.59 -11.49
CA ASP A 190 -38.01 31.23 -10.59
C ASP A 190 -38.01 30.49 -9.22
N ASP A 191 -39.13 29.88 -8.81
CA ASP A 191 -39.21 29.06 -7.58
C ASP A 191 -38.64 27.63 -7.72
N THR A 192 -38.46 27.12 -8.94
CA THR A 192 -38.03 25.74 -9.18
C THR A 192 -36.52 25.58 -9.07
N LYS A 193 -36.05 24.72 -8.16
CA LYS A 193 -34.63 24.32 -8.06
C LYS A 193 -34.42 22.88 -8.51
N LEU A 194 -33.48 22.65 -9.43
CA LEU A 194 -33.04 21.33 -9.89
C LEU A 194 -31.54 21.13 -9.62
N GLU A 195 -31.13 19.92 -9.26
CA GLU A 195 -29.75 19.57 -8.92
C GLU A 195 -29.32 18.20 -9.46
N TRP A 196 -28.25 18.18 -10.26
CA TRP A 196 -27.56 16.98 -10.75
C TRP A 196 -26.11 16.97 -10.21
N PRO A 197 -25.77 16.14 -9.21
CA PRO A 197 -24.43 16.14 -8.63
C PRO A 197 -23.34 15.60 -9.57
N LEU A 198 -23.72 14.71 -10.51
CA LEU A 198 -22.84 13.93 -11.39
C LEU A 198 -21.93 12.98 -10.59
N ASN A 199 -22.52 12.18 -9.70
CA ASN A 199 -21.80 11.32 -8.74
C ASN A 199 -22.00 9.81 -8.97
N GLU A 200 -22.45 9.44 -10.17
CA GLU A 200 -22.52 8.07 -10.63
C GLU A 200 -21.12 7.42 -10.76
N LYS A 201 -21.09 6.09 -10.84
CA LYS A 201 -19.86 5.30 -11.06
C LYS A 201 -19.63 4.94 -12.52
N GLU A 202 -20.71 4.70 -13.25
CA GLU A 202 -20.71 4.21 -14.63
C GLU A 202 -22.06 4.49 -15.31
N GLY A 203 -22.17 4.14 -16.59
CA GLY A 203 -23.42 4.25 -17.36
C GLY A 203 -23.71 5.64 -17.92
N THR A 204 -24.91 5.79 -18.48
CA THR A 204 -25.32 6.98 -19.27
C THR A 204 -26.44 7.80 -18.63
N LYS A 205 -27.10 7.30 -17.58
CA LYS A 205 -28.22 8.00 -16.92
C LYS A 205 -27.69 8.92 -15.82
N VAL A 206 -28.14 10.18 -15.80
CA VAL A 206 -27.69 11.21 -14.86
C VAL A 206 -28.84 11.64 -13.96
N HIS A 207 -28.71 11.44 -12.66
CA HIS A 207 -29.85 11.55 -11.73
C HIS A 207 -30.05 12.98 -11.21
N CYS A 208 -31.31 13.41 -11.24
CA CYS A 208 -31.74 14.67 -10.62
C CYS A 208 -32.27 14.41 -9.21
N ARG A 209 -31.85 15.21 -8.22
CA ARG A 209 -32.33 15.09 -6.82
C ARG A 209 -33.84 15.31 -6.69
N GLN A 210 -34.46 16.00 -7.64
CA GLN A 210 -35.90 16.33 -7.67
C GLN A 210 -36.75 15.29 -8.42
N GLY A 211 -36.19 14.11 -8.73
CA GLY A 211 -36.93 12.95 -9.21
C GLY A 211 -36.82 12.70 -10.72
N GLU A 212 -37.21 11.49 -11.12
CA GLU A 212 -36.74 10.89 -12.38
C GLU A 212 -37.14 11.61 -13.66
N LYS A 213 -38.25 12.34 -13.65
CA LYS A 213 -38.73 13.15 -14.77
C LYS A 213 -37.75 14.28 -15.18
N TYR A 214 -36.75 14.58 -14.35
CA TYR A 214 -35.70 15.56 -14.62
C TYR A 214 -34.33 14.92 -14.89
N ASN A 215 -34.23 13.58 -14.97
CA ASN A 215 -32.96 12.91 -15.23
C ASN A 215 -32.37 13.34 -16.59
N GLY A 216 -31.04 13.45 -16.65
CA GLY A 216 -30.28 13.69 -17.86
C GLY A 216 -29.70 12.42 -18.47
N VAL A 217 -29.07 12.56 -19.63
CA VAL A 217 -28.32 11.50 -20.30
C VAL A 217 -26.93 12.02 -20.69
N VAL A 218 -25.88 11.28 -20.31
CA VAL A 218 -24.52 11.48 -20.80
C VAL A 218 -24.15 10.38 -21.79
N ASN A 219 -23.59 10.78 -22.93
CA ASN A 219 -22.99 9.90 -23.93
C ASN A 219 -21.49 10.20 -24.00
N ASN A 220 -20.66 9.15 -24.05
CA ASN A 220 -19.20 9.23 -24.11
C ASN A 220 -18.51 10.03 -22.99
N GLY A 221 -19.18 10.30 -21.87
CA GLY A 221 -18.56 10.92 -20.69
C GLY A 221 -17.59 9.96 -20.01
N ILE A 222 -16.55 10.51 -19.37
CA ILE A 222 -15.66 9.74 -18.49
C ILE A 222 -15.99 10.15 -17.05
N TRP A 223 -16.53 9.22 -16.26
CA TRP A 223 -16.83 9.46 -14.85
C TRP A 223 -15.54 9.62 -14.04
N LEU A 224 -15.44 10.66 -13.22
CA LEU A 224 -14.25 10.89 -12.38
C LEU A 224 -14.03 9.75 -11.38
N SER A 225 -15.11 9.16 -10.89
CA SER A 225 -15.10 7.99 -10.00
C SER A 225 -14.39 6.78 -10.60
N GLU A 226 -14.55 6.49 -11.90
CA GLU A 226 -13.75 5.48 -12.61
C GLU A 226 -12.32 5.98 -12.86
N LEU A 227 -12.17 7.18 -13.42
CA LEU A 227 -10.89 7.75 -13.85
C LEU A 227 -9.85 7.83 -12.71
N GLN A 228 -10.31 8.24 -11.53
CA GLN A 228 -9.50 8.41 -10.32
C GLN A 228 -9.28 7.09 -9.55
N SER A 229 -9.91 5.98 -9.97
CA SER A 229 -9.80 4.68 -9.29
C SER A 229 -9.25 3.53 -10.16
N LYS A 230 -8.91 3.78 -11.42
CA LYS A 230 -8.56 2.73 -12.39
C LYS A 230 -7.22 2.99 -13.09
N TRP A 231 -6.17 2.29 -12.64
CA TRP A 231 -4.86 2.28 -13.31
C TRP A 231 -4.98 1.76 -14.73
N THR A 232 -4.41 2.50 -15.68
CA THR A 232 -4.36 2.15 -17.11
C THR A 232 -2.90 1.96 -17.54
N LYS A 233 -2.57 0.80 -18.14
CA LYS A 233 -1.25 0.56 -18.74
C LYS A 233 -1.12 1.40 -20.02
N VAL A 234 -0.03 2.15 -20.15
CA VAL A 234 0.22 3.08 -21.28
C VAL A 234 1.52 2.81 -22.05
N GLU A 235 2.45 2.05 -21.48
CA GLU A 235 3.61 1.51 -22.20
C GLU A 235 4.00 0.14 -21.62
N GLU A 236 4.39 -0.80 -22.48
CA GLU A 236 5.13 -2.01 -22.13
C GLU A 236 6.27 -2.18 -23.15
N ARG A 237 7.49 -2.38 -22.67
CA ARG A 237 8.70 -2.30 -23.49
C ARG A 237 9.84 -3.11 -22.87
N GLU A 238 10.65 -3.73 -23.71
CA GLU A 238 11.97 -4.23 -23.33
C GLU A 238 13.01 -3.13 -23.54
N ILE A 239 13.86 -2.90 -22.53
CA ILE A 239 14.95 -1.92 -22.54
C ILE A 239 16.26 -2.59 -22.11
N ASP A 240 17.39 -1.99 -22.46
CA ASP A 240 18.70 -2.55 -22.13
C ASP A 240 19.14 -2.19 -20.70
N GLY A 241 19.64 -3.19 -19.97
CA GLY A 241 20.05 -3.10 -18.58
C GLY A 241 18.97 -2.50 -17.68
N MET A 242 19.37 -1.57 -16.81
CA MET A 242 18.48 -0.75 -15.99
C MET A 242 18.64 0.75 -16.28
N PHE A 243 18.99 1.07 -17.52
CA PHE A 243 19.26 2.43 -17.99
C PHE A 243 17.94 3.15 -18.30
N PHE A 244 17.25 3.61 -17.26
CA PHE A 244 15.93 4.24 -17.34
C PHE A 244 15.83 5.46 -16.42
N TYR A 245 15.10 6.49 -16.87
CA TYR A 245 14.67 7.62 -16.04
C TYR A 245 13.36 8.21 -16.57
N PHE A 246 12.39 8.46 -15.69
CA PHE A 246 11.14 9.14 -16.00
C PHE A 246 11.15 10.59 -15.50
N ASN A 247 10.81 11.53 -16.37
CA ASN A 247 10.58 12.94 -16.07
C ASN A 247 9.08 13.23 -15.99
N GLU A 248 8.59 13.35 -14.76
CA GLU A 248 7.18 13.63 -14.45
C GLU A 248 6.74 15.07 -14.70
N THR A 249 7.66 16.04 -14.84
CA THR A 249 7.27 17.43 -15.18
C THR A 249 6.86 17.57 -16.64
N HIS A 250 7.26 16.63 -17.49
CA HIS A 250 7.10 16.71 -18.95
C HIS A 250 6.53 15.44 -19.59
N SER A 251 6.13 14.45 -18.78
CA SER A 251 5.57 13.17 -19.21
C SER A 251 6.39 12.47 -20.32
N TYR A 252 7.69 12.28 -20.05
CA TYR A 252 8.59 11.46 -20.89
C TYR A 252 9.52 10.58 -20.07
N TYR A 253 10.13 9.59 -20.73
CA TYR A 253 11.27 8.85 -20.18
C TYR A 253 12.42 8.73 -21.17
N TYR A 254 13.60 8.44 -20.64
CA TYR A 254 14.73 7.94 -21.41
C TYR A 254 14.90 6.44 -21.22
N PHE A 255 15.42 5.78 -22.25
CA PHE A 255 15.88 4.39 -22.16
C PHE A 255 17.02 4.12 -23.16
N LEU A 256 17.82 3.10 -22.87
CA LEU A 256 18.83 2.59 -23.78
C LEU A 256 18.28 1.43 -24.63
N LYS A 257 18.73 1.32 -25.89
CA LYS A 257 18.67 0.08 -26.66
C LYS A 257 19.92 -0.07 -27.54
N GLY A 258 20.70 -1.13 -27.35
CA GLY A 258 22.06 -1.23 -27.87
C GLY A 258 22.94 -0.09 -27.34
N ASP A 259 23.80 0.47 -28.20
CA ASP A 259 24.60 1.67 -27.90
C ASP A 259 23.80 2.99 -27.87
N SER A 260 22.48 2.94 -28.11
CA SER A 260 21.70 4.10 -28.53
C SER A 260 20.72 4.58 -27.47
N LEU A 261 20.83 5.86 -27.10
CA LEU A 261 19.96 6.54 -26.15
C LEU A 261 18.72 7.13 -26.83
N PHE A 262 17.56 6.79 -26.29
CA PHE A 262 16.25 7.23 -26.77
C PHE A 262 15.49 8.04 -25.72
N LYS A 263 14.68 9.02 -26.17
CA LYS A 263 13.72 9.78 -25.38
C LYS A 263 12.30 9.53 -25.90
N LYS A 264 11.40 9.04 -25.06
CA LYS A 264 10.00 8.73 -25.41
C LYS A 264 9.05 9.61 -24.60
N TYR A 265 8.41 10.56 -25.27
CA TYR A 265 7.25 11.25 -24.72
C TYR A 265 6.04 10.31 -24.72
N LEU A 266 5.25 10.32 -23.64
CA LEU A 266 4.07 9.43 -23.54
C LEU A 266 3.02 9.75 -24.60
N HIS A 267 2.90 11.01 -25.03
CA HIS A 267 1.96 11.45 -26.07
C HIS A 267 2.43 11.17 -27.51
N GLN A 268 3.62 10.58 -27.71
CA GLN A 268 4.19 10.28 -29.03
C GLN A 268 4.24 8.77 -29.26
N LYS A 269 3.93 8.31 -30.48
CA LYS A 269 3.96 6.88 -30.83
C LYS A 269 5.38 6.31 -30.80
N SER A 270 6.34 7.01 -31.40
CA SER A 270 7.72 6.55 -31.55
C SER A 270 8.68 7.27 -30.59
N PRO A 271 9.75 6.61 -30.12
CA PRO A 271 10.84 7.28 -29.40
C PRO A 271 11.69 8.13 -30.35
N LYS A 272 12.29 9.20 -29.83
CA LYS A 272 13.29 10.03 -30.52
C LYS A 272 14.70 9.58 -30.13
N PHE A 273 15.55 9.28 -31.10
CA PHE A 273 16.98 9.07 -30.89
C PHE A 273 17.66 10.38 -30.45
N ILE A 274 18.59 10.27 -29.48
CA ILE A 274 19.31 11.41 -28.90
C ILE A 274 20.79 11.37 -29.31
N THR A 275 21.49 10.31 -28.92
CA THR A 275 22.91 10.08 -29.19
C THR A 275 23.24 8.61 -29.01
N LYS A 276 24.40 8.18 -29.52
CA LYS A 276 25.07 6.98 -28.99
C LYS A 276 25.72 7.28 -27.64
N VAL A 277 25.82 6.27 -26.80
CA VAL A 277 26.58 6.24 -25.55
C VAL A 277 27.41 4.96 -25.59
N GLU A 278 28.71 5.08 -25.87
CA GLU A 278 29.60 3.93 -25.98
C GLU A 278 30.28 3.69 -24.62
N HIS A 279 29.75 2.74 -23.82
CA HIS A 279 30.36 2.30 -22.57
C HIS A 279 29.98 0.85 -22.23
N SER A 280 30.96 0.05 -21.80
CA SER A 280 30.83 -1.41 -21.60
C SER A 280 29.85 -1.85 -20.50
N TYR A 281 29.36 -0.92 -19.68
CA TYR A 281 28.59 -1.23 -18.46
C TYR A 281 27.16 -0.65 -18.46
N LEU A 282 26.69 -0.07 -19.56
CA LEU A 282 25.34 0.53 -19.63
C LEU A 282 24.23 -0.53 -19.46
N HIS A 283 24.46 -1.73 -20.00
CA HIS A 283 23.60 -2.90 -19.88
C HIS A 283 23.60 -3.52 -18.45
N HIS A 284 24.48 -3.07 -17.55
CA HIS A 284 24.49 -3.61 -16.18
C HIS A 284 23.27 -3.11 -15.38
N THR A 285 22.57 -4.04 -14.76
CA THR A 285 21.45 -3.81 -13.81
C THR A 285 21.73 -2.79 -12.69
N LYS A 286 23.00 -2.56 -12.32
CA LYS A 286 23.41 -1.56 -11.31
C LYS A 286 23.65 -0.16 -11.87
N THR A 287 23.68 0.02 -13.20
CA THR A 287 23.72 1.34 -13.85
C THR A 287 22.39 2.07 -13.64
N LYS A 288 22.44 3.38 -13.36
CA LYS A 288 21.28 4.24 -13.08
C LYS A 288 21.41 5.55 -13.85
N LEU A 289 20.27 6.14 -14.18
CA LEU A 289 20.14 7.37 -14.96
C LEU A 289 19.37 8.43 -14.15
N LEU A 290 19.83 9.67 -14.20
CA LEU A 290 19.15 10.85 -13.66
C LEU A 290 19.21 12.01 -14.68
N GLU A 291 18.32 12.99 -14.55
CA GLU A 291 18.30 14.23 -15.36
C GLU A 291 18.33 15.46 -14.44
N LYS A 292 19.10 16.49 -14.83
CA LYS A 292 19.11 17.82 -14.22
C LYS A 292 18.05 18.73 -14.85
N LYS A 293 17.58 19.77 -14.15
CA LYS A 293 16.60 20.76 -14.63
C LYS A 293 17.00 21.48 -15.93
N ASN A 294 18.29 21.51 -16.27
CA ASN A 294 18.81 22.11 -17.50
C ASN A 294 18.75 21.16 -18.73
N GLY A 295 18.36 19.90 -18.52
CA GLY A 295 18.23 18.83 -19.52
C GLY A 295 19.43 17.88 -19.62
N ASP A 296 20.50 18.09 -18.86
CA ASP A 296 21.69 17.23 -18.90
C ASP A 296 21.50 15.95 -18.09
N LEU A 297 22.16 14.87 -18.49
CA LEU A 297 22.00 13.56 -17.88
C LEU A 297 23.20 13.16 -17.02
N ILE A 298 22.92 12.37 -15.98
CA ILE A 298 23.91 11.79 -15.08
C ILE A 298 23.77 10.26 -15.14
N PHE A 299 24.86 9.57 -15.43
CA PHE A 299 24.93 8.11 -15.40
C PHE A 299 25.83 7.67 -14.26
N TYR A 300 25.45 6.66 -13.47
CA TYR A 300 26.35 6.07 -12.50
C TYR A 300 26.17 4.55 -12.38
N ASN A 301 27.25 3.84 -12.02
CA ASN A 301 27.22 2.40 -11.75
C ASN A 301 28.04 2.05 -10.49
N GLN A 302 27.36 1.53 -9.48
CA GLN A 302 27.94 1.19 -8.17
C GLN A 302 28.77 -0.12 -8.15
N ALA A 303 28.83 -0.87 -9.25
CA ALA A 303 29.68 -2.05 -9.37
C ALA A 303 31.05 -1.75 -9.99
N THR A 304 31.12 -0.73 -10.86
CA THR A 304 32.31 -0.38 -11.66
C THR A 304 32.92 0.97 -11.28
N ASP A 305 32.34 1.63 -10.27
CA ASP A 305 32.74 2.94 -9.73
C ASP A 305 32.62 4.11 -10.73
N ASP A 306 31.85 3.94 -11.80
CA ASP A 306 31.66 4.95 -12.84
C ASP A 306 30.65 6.05 -12.44
N LEU A 307 31.02 7.31 -12.68
CA LEU A 307 30.11 8.45 -12.81
C LEU A 307 30.37 9.16 -14.15
N HIS A 308 29.32 9.51 -14.88
CA HIS A 308 29.40 10.28 -16.12
C HIS A 308 28.34 11.40 -16.16
N LEU A 309 28.70 12.53 -16.77
CA LEU A 309 27.82 13.63 -17.13
C LEU A 309 27.72 13.73 -18.65
N LEU A 310 26.51 13.76 -19.20
CA LEU A 310 26.25 14.02 -20.62
C LEU A 310 25.52 15.36 -20.78
N ASP A 311 26.17 16.32 -21.41
CA ASP A 311 25.53 17.52 -21.96
C ASP A 311 24.68 17.13 -23.17
N ILE A 312 23.37 17.33 -23.09
CA ILE A 312 22.42 16.90 -24.14
C ILE A 312 22.43 17.81 -25.39
N LYS A 313 23.03 19.00 -25.30
CA LYS A 313 23.14 19.97 -26.40
C LYS A 313 24.43 19.76 -27.19
N THR A 314 25.57 19.64 -26.50
CA THR A 314 26.88 19.40 -27.15
C THR A 314 27.14 17.92 -27.43
N LYS A 315 26.40 17.02 -26.76
CA LYS A 315 26.59 15.55 -26.76
C LYS A 315 27.94 15.09 -26.20
N GLN A 316 28.64 15.95 -25.46
CA GLN A 316 29.91 15.61 -24.83
C GLN A 316 29.66 14.88 -23.51
N MET A 317 30.37 13.75 -23.32
CA MET A 317 30.34 12.97 -22.09
C MET A 317 31.63 13.21 -21.30
N THR A 318 31.50 13.64 -20.05
CA THR A 318 32.61 13.78 -19.10
C THR A 318 32.53 12.65 -18.06
N LYS A 319 33.62 11.92 -17.84
CA LYS A 319 33.73 10.97 -16.72
C LYS A 319 34.19 11.70 -15.45
N GLY A 320 33.66 11.31 -14.30
CA GLY A 320 34.21 11.63 -12.98
C GLY A 320 34.95 10.42 -12.41
N ASP A 321 36.14 10.64 -11.86
CA ASP A 321 36.91 9.61 -11.17
C ASP A 321 36.44 9.51 -9.72
N ILE A 322 35.63 8.49 -9.44
CA ILE A 322 34.98 8.26 -8.14
C ILE A 322 35.40 6.90 -7.58
N SER A 323 35.41 6.80 -6.25
CA SER A 323 35.32 5.51 -5.54
C SER A 323 34.00 5.51 -4.79
N PHE A 324 33.10 4.57 -5.10
CA PHE A 324 31.78 4.55 -4.47
C PHE A 324 31.89 4.10 -3.01
N PRO A 325 31.14 4.75 -2.11
CA PRO A 325 31.28 4.54 -0.66
C PRO A 325 30.45 3.39 -0.12
N MET A 326 29.59 2.83 -0.96
CA MET A 326 28.73 1.69 -0.67
C MET A 326 29.44 0.46 -1.20
N LYS A 327 29.49 -0.63 -0.43
CA LYS A 327 29.99 -1.93 -0.90
C LYS A 327 29.37 -2.23 -2.27
N ARG A 328 30.16 -2.68 -3.26
CA ARG A 328 29.67 -2.95 -4.64
C ARG A 328 28.49 -3.94 -4.72
N SER A 329 28.24 -4.70 -3.66
CA SER A 329 27.09 -5.60 -3.49
C SER A 329 25.81 -4.92 -2.96
N ASN A 330 25.89 -3.71 -2.41
CA ASN A 330 24.75 -2.98 -1.86
C ASN A 330 23.78 -2.58 -2.99
N THR A 331 22.50 -2.92 -2.82
CA THR A 331 21.41 -2.64 -3.75
C THR A 331 20.15 -2.17 -3.02
N LYS A 332 19.17 -1.66 -3.79
CA LYS A 332 17.85 -1.18 -3.29
C LYS A 332 17.94 -0.11 -2.19
N HIS A 333 19.01 0.68 -2.23
CA HIS A 333 19.13 1.97 -1.58
C HIS A 333 18.12 2.98 -2.17
N ALA A 334 17.81 4.05 -1.43
CA ALA A 334 17.22 5.25 -2.02
C ALA A 334 18.30 6.20 -2.53
N SER A 335 18.02 6.93 -3.61
CA SER A 335 18.91 7.95 -4.16
C SER A 335 18.12 9.08 -4.82
N TRP A 336 18.60 10.31 -4.68
CA TRP A 336 17.96 11.51 -5.24
C TRP A 336 18.98 12.63 -5.47
N ILE A 337 18.63 13.59 -6.34
CA ILE A 337 19.41 14.83 -6.51
C ILE A 337 18.94 15.85 -5.45
N ASN A 338 19.88 16.50 -4.76
CA ASN A 338 19.57 17.52 -3.76
C ASN A 338 18.89 18.76 -4.39
N ASN A 339 18.26 19.62 -3.57
CA ASN A 339 17.42 20.69 -4.10
C ASN A 339 18.16 21.68 -5.05
N GLU A 340 19.41 21.99 -4.74
CA GLU A 340 20.27 22.91 -5.52
C GLU A 340 21.01 22.22 -6.69
N GLU A 341 20.82 20.92 -6.91
CA GLU A 341 21.43 20.11 -7.98
C GLU A 341 22.96 20.04 -7.99
N SER A 342 23.58 20.36 -6.85
CA SER A 342 25.02 20.25 -6.63
C SER A 342 25.46 18.83 -6.28
N ALA A 343 24.55 17.91 -5.94
CA ALA A 343 24.92 16.57 -5.47
C ALA A 343 23.81 15.51 -5.61
N ILE A 344 24.21 14.24 -5.67
CA ILE A 344 23.35 13.05 -5.48
C ILE A 344 23.52 12.57 -4.04
N VAL A 345 22.40 12.38 -3.33
CA VAL A 345 22.36 11.77 -2.00
C VAL A 345 21.94 10.30 -2.12
N PHE A 346 22.53 9.43 -1.29
CA PHE A 346 22.25 8.01 -1.19
C PHE A 346 21.93 7.63 0.25
N PHE A 347 20.92 6.78 0.46
CA PHE A 347 20.56 6.26 1.78
C PHE A 347 20.26 4.75 1.76
N GLY A 348 20.93 4.03 2.66
CA GLY A 348 20.63 2.64 3.02
C GLY A 348 20.90 1.62 1.92
N GLY A 349 20.05 0.60 1.83
CA GLY A 349 20.22 -0.55 0.93
C GLY A 349 20.86 -1.76 1.62
N TYR A 350 20.96 -2.87 0.87
CA TYR A 350 21.32 -4.21 1.36
C TYR A 350 22.33 -4.92 0.44
N GLY A 351 23.31 -5.61 1.04
CA GLY A 351 24.26 -6.49 0.36
C GLY A 351 25.17 -7.24 1.36
N ASN A 352 25.74 -8.39 0.97
CA ASN A 352 26.54 -9.27 1.83
C ASN A 352 25.88 -9.58 3.19
N PHE A 353 24.60 -9.94 3.19
CA PHE A 353 23.81 -10.25 4.39
C PHE A 353 23.70 -9.09 5.41
N GLU A 354 23.92 -7.85 4.96
CA GLU A 354 23.84 -6.63 5.75
C GLU A 354 22.90 -5.58 5.11
N TYR A 355 21.93 -5.11 5.89
CA TYR A 355 21.26 -3.83 5.67
C TYR A 355 22.14 -2.69 6.17
N THR A 356 22.05 -1.54 5.52
CA THR A 356 22.79 -0.32 5.91
C THR A 356 21.85 0.84 6.21
N ASN A 357 22.30 1.79 7.02
CA ASN A 357 21.70 3.13 7.17
C ASN A 357 22.68 4.24 6.75
N HIS A 358 23.72 3.88 5.98
CA HIS A 358 24.73 4.83 5.54
C HIS A 358 24.08 5.96 4.73
N LEU A 359 24.45 7.19 5.05
CA LEU A 359 24.15 8.39 4.28
C LEU A 359 25.43 8.76 3.52
N ALA A 360 25.34 8.90 2.22
CA ALA A 360 26.48 9.22 1.38
C ALA A 360 26.10 10.25 0.33
N VAL A 361 27.05 11.12 -0.03
CA VAL A 361 26.84 12.13 -1.06
C VAL A 361 27.93 12.06 -2.12
N ILE A 362 27.53 12.20 -3.38
CA ILE A 362 28.42 12.43 -4.51
C ILE A 362 28.15 13.84 -5.01
N SER A 363 29.11 14.73 -4.84
CA SER A 363 29.01 16.11 -5.34
C SER A 363 29.27 16.15 -6.84
N LEU A 364 28.35 16.80 -7.56
CA LEU A 364 28.33 16.93 -9.02
C LEU A 364 29.16 18.13 -9.51
N ASN A 365 29.77 18.88 -8.59
CA ASN A 365 30.59 20.07 -8.89
C ASN A 365 32.10 19.74 -8.95
N ASN A 366 32.57 18.87 -8.05
CA ASN A 366 33.95 18.38 -7.95
C ASN A 366 34.08 16.90 -8.34
N LEU A 367 32.97 16.21 -8.59
CA LEU A 367 32.90 14.78 -8.91
C LEU A 367 33.56 13.90 -7.84
N SER A 368 33.37 14.24 -6.56
CA SER A 368 33.90 13.45 -5.43
C SER A 368 32.82 12.91 -4.50
N TYR A 369 33.15 11.83 -3.79
CA TYR A 369 32.38 11.32 -2.66
C TYR A 369 32.69 12.09 -1.38
N GLU A 370 31.66 12.36 -0.58
CA GLU A 370 31.76 12.87 0.79
C GLU A 370 30.93 11.99 1.76
N PRO A 371 31.53 11.41 2.83
CA PRO A 371 30.79 10.69 3.86
C PRO A 371 29.90 11.63 4.64
N LEU A 372 28.64 11.26 4.87
CA LEU A 372 27.77 11.98 5.79
C LEU A 372 27.30 11.07 6.94
N GLN A 373 26.95 11.72 8.04
CA GLN A 373 26.21 11.11 9.13
C GLN A 373 24.91 11.89 9.32
N PHE A 374 23.82 11.19 9.66
CA PHE A 374 22.60 11.83 10.10
C PHE A 374 22.85 12.55 11.43
N LEU A 375 22.48 13.82 11.51
CA LEU A 375 22.34 14.54 12.78
C LEU A 375 20.89 14.40 13.25
N GLY A 376 20.66 14.26 14.56
CA GLY A 376 19.32 14.06 15.11
C GLY A 376 18.90 12.59 15.18
N ASP A 377 17.70 12.27 14.70
CA ASP A 377 17.07 10.95 14.90
C ASP A 377 17.66 9.90 13.94
N THR A 378 18.32 8.88 14.49
CA THR A 378 18.88 7.76 13.72
C THR A 378 17.79 6.95 13.02
N ILE A 379 17.99 6.70 11.71
CA ILE A 379 17.16 5.79 10.92
C ILE A 379 17.77 4.37 11.00
N SER A 380 16.95 3.36 11.31
CA SER A 380 17.40 1.95 11.36
C SER A 380 17.89 1.45 9.99
N PRO A 381 18.94 0.61 9.92
CA PRO A 381 19.42 -0.01 8.68
C PRO A 381 18.33 -0.73 7.88
N ARG A 382 18.21 -0.43 6.58
CA ARG A 382 17.10 -0.90 5.74
C ARG A 382 17.37 -0.81 4.24
N TYR A 383 16.73 -1.69 3.47
CA TYR A 383 16.54 -1.54 2.01
C TYR A 383 15.08 -1.22 1.66
N PHE A 384 14.84 -0.82 0.41
CA PHE A 384 13.55 -0.32 -0.09
C PHE A 384 12.90 0.85 0.71
N PRO A 385 13.63 1.85 1.26
CA PRO A 385 12.99 3.06 1.76
C PRO A 385 12.42 3.91 0.61
N GLY A 386 11.23 4.45 0.78
CA GLY A 386 10.60 5.36 -0.18
C GLY A 386 10.94 6.82 0.14
N VAL A 387 11.35 7.60 -0.87
CA VAL A 387 11.77 9.01 -0.68
C VAL A 387 10.94 9.98 -1.53
N GLY A 388 10.50 11.09 -0.93
CA GLY A 388 9.67 12.09 -1.60
C GLY A 388 9.89 13.50 -1.08
N LYS A 389 9.84 14.49 -1.98
CA LYS A 389 10.15 15.89 -1.67
C LYS A 389 9.01 16.58 -0.94
N ALA A 390 9.29 17.11 0.26
CA ALA A 390 8.28 17.76 1.10
C ALA A 390 8.22 19.29 0.94
N LYS A 391 9.38 19.96 1.05
CA LYS A 391 9.55 21.43 0.93
C LYS A 391 10.97 21.74 0.42
N LYS A 392 11.33 23.01 0.17
CA LYS A 392 12.67 23.36 -0.36
C LYS A 392 13.77 22.87 0.61
N GLY A 393 14.66 22.00 0.13
CA GLY A 393 15.75 21.42 0.92
C GLY A 393 15.34 20.34 1.92
N HIS A 394 14.13 19.79 1.81
CA HIS A 394 13.62 18.77 2.73
C HIS A 394 13.01 17.57 2.02
N GLN A 395 13.40 16.38 2.45
CA GLN A 395 12.95 15.09 1.92
C GLN A 395 12.25 14.30 3.03
N TYR A 396 11.18 13.61 2.68
CA TYR A 396 10.57 12.61 3.54
C TYR A 396 11.11 11.22 3.18
N ILE A 397 11.57 10.49 4.17
CA ILE A 397 12.06 9.10 4.05
C ILE A 397 11.08 8.20 4.81
N PHE A 398 10.46 7.24 4.12
CA PHE A 398 9.42 6.37 4.66
C PHE A 398 9.72 4.88 4.52
N GLY A 399 9.51 4.15 5.61
CA GLY A 399 9.41 2.69 5.62
C GLY A 399 10.62 1.95 5.06
N GLY A 400 10.38 0.83 4.39
CA GLY A 400 11.39 -0.14 3.95
C GLY A 400 11.45 -1.37 4.86
N TYR A 401 12.49 -2.19 4.73
CA TYR A 401 12.67 -3.43 5.49
C TYR A 401 14.13 -3.62 5.91
N GLY A 402 14.37 -4.12 7.11
CA GLY A 402 15.72 -4.35 7.62
C GLY A 402 15.74 -4.60 9.12
N SER A 403 16.92 -4.60 9.74
CA SER A 403 17.10 -4.91 11.17
C SER A 403 17.82 -3.79 11.91
N LYS A 404 17.55 -3.65 13.21
CA LYS A 404 18.13 -2.58 14.06
C LYS A 404 19.66 -2.66 14.19
N SER A 405 20.25 -3.84 13.97
CA SER A 405 21.70 -4.07 13.99
C SER A 405 22.33 -4.07 12.58
N GLY A 406 21.54 -3.94 11.52
CA GLY A 406 21.99 -4.11 10.13
C GLY A 406 22.25 -5.55 9.71
N LYS A 407 22.44 -6.50 10.62
CA LYS A 407 22.67 -7.92 10.27
C LYS A 407 21.37 -8.61 9.84
N GLN A 408 21.41 -9.40 8.77
CA GLN A 408 20.26 -10.19 8.32
C GLN A 408 19.84 -11.27 9.31
N ILE A 409 20.81 -11.94 9.96
CA ILE A 409 20.61 -12.95 11.02
C ILE A 409 20.05 -12.38 12.35
N ALA A 410 19.76 -11.08 12.40
CA ALA A 410 19.01 -10.51 13.52
C ALA A 410 17.49 -10.72 13.30
N HIS A 411 16.66 -9.87 13.88
CA HIS A 411 15.24 -9.80 13.51
C HIS A 411 15.05 -8.69 12.46
N PRO A 412 15.01 -9.02 11.15
CA PRO A 412 14.57 -8.08 10.13
C PRO A 412 13.06 -7.90 10.17
N GLU A 413 12.60 -6.69 9.92
CA GLU A 413 11.21 -6.28 10.10
C GLU A 413 10.82 -5.19 9.07
N ASN A 414 9.54 -5.16 8.66
CA ASN A 414 8.98 -4.04 7.91
C ASN A 414 8.96 -2.79 8.81
N TYR A 415 9.53 -1.71 8.30
CA TYR A 415 9.48 -0.40 8.93
C TYR A 415 8.29 0.41 8.38
N TYR A 416 7.57 1.05 9.30
CA TYR A 416 6.43 1.92 9.00
C TYR A 416 6.63 3.31 9.61
N ASP A 417 7.87 3.79 9.69
CA ASP A 417 8.22 5.11 10.20
C ASP A 417 8.62 6.11 9.12
N LEU A 418 8.32 7.39 9.39
CA LEU A 418 8.51 8.53 8.51
C LEU A 418 9.43 9.56 9.17
N TYR A 419 10.43 10.03 8.41
CA TYR A 419 11.41 11.03 8.84
C TYR A 419 11.40 12.25 7.89
N ASP A 420 11.47 13.46 8.43
CA ASP A 420 11.81 14.70 7.71
C ASP A 420 13.34 14.87 7.76
N PHE A 421 13.99 15.04 6.61
CA PHE A 421 15.44 15.20 6.46
C PHE A 421 15.77 16.53 5.78
N ASP A 422 16.47 17.43 6.49
CA ASP A 422 16.98 18.70 5.95
C ASP A 422 18.33 18.49 5.27
N GLU A 423 18.36 18.63 3.94
CA GLU A 423 19.52 18.43 3.07
C GLU A 423 20.66 19.44 3.32
N ARG A 424 20.39 20.53 4.06
CA ARG A 424 21.34 21.62 4.29
C ARG A 424 22.09 21.46 5.61
N THR A 425 21.49 20.75 6.56
CA THR A 425 22.04 20.50 7.90
C THR A 425 22.24 19.00 8.17
N ASN A 426 21.98 18.15 7.18
CA ASN A 426 22.00 16.68 7.26
C ASN A 426 21.22 16.12 8.46
N THR A 427 20.15 16.84 8.86
CA THR A 427 19.43 16.55 10.09
C THR A 427 18.16 15.76 9.79
N SER A 428 18.07 14.54 10.33
CA SER A 428 16.85 13.74 10.32
C SER A 428 16.04 13.95 11.60
N LYS A 429 14.71 14.03 11.43
CA LYS A 429 13.74 14.03 12.53
C LYS A 429 12.61 13.06 12.23
N LYS A 430 12.30 12.17 13.17
CA LYS A 430 11.15 11.27 13.07
C LYS A 430 9.86 12.06 13.28
N ILE A 431 8.90 11.93 12.37
CA ILE A 431 7.66 12.73 12.37
C ILE A 431 6.38 11.89 12.49
N ALA A 432 6.39 10.61 12.09
CA ALA A 432 5.25 9.70 12.29
C ALA A 432 5.68 8.22 12.30
N THR A 433 4.78 7.33 12.74
CA THR A 433 4.88 5.88 12.60
C THR A 433 3.47 5.29 12.54
N TRP A 434 3.23 4.33 11.66
CA TRP A 434 1.95 3.62 11.55
C TRP A 434 2.02 2.30 12.32
N GLU A 435 0.87 1.88 12.89
CA GLU A 435 0.79 0.59 13.60
C GLU A 435 0.96 -0.61 12.65
N ARG A 436 1.36 -1.75 13.22
CA ARG A 436 1.53 -2.99 12.45
C ARG A 436 0.18 -3.69 12.28
N THR A 437 -0.25 -3.83 11.02
CA THR A 437 -1.35 -4.69 10.58
C THR A 437 -0.87 -6.10 10.25
N ASP A 438 -1.81 -7.05 10.13
CA ASP A 438 -1.53 -8.41 9.63
C ASP A 438 -1.05 -8.40 8.16
N GLU A 439 -1.34 -7.35 7.39
CA GLU A 439 -0.76 -7.11 6.06
C GLU A 439 0.64 -6.49 6.19
N SER A 440 1.66 -7.22 5.74
CA SER A 440 3.04 -6.76 5.55
C SER A 440 3.23 -6.00 4.23
N PHE A 441 3.97 -4.90 4.24
CA PHE A 441 4.36 -4.20 3.00
C PHE A 441 5.69 -3.46 3.07
N ILE A 442 6.31 -3.28 1.90
CA ILE A 442 7.29 -2.22 1.62
C ILE A 442 6.70 -1.23 0.62
N VAL A 443 7.48 -0.22 0.23
CA VAL A 443 7.06 0.87 -0.64
C VAL A 443 7.87 0.93 -1.94
N SER A 444 7.32 1.60 -2.96
CA SER A 444 8.07 2.11 -4.10
C SER A 444 9.24 2.99 -3.64
N LYS A 445 10.32 3.05 -4.45
CA LYS A 445 11.48 3.95 -4.25
C LYS A 445 11.09 5.40 -3.95
N ASN A 446 9.93 5.83 -4.46
CA ASN A 446 9.42 7.17 -4.30
C ASN A 446 8.09 7.20 -3.56
N ILE A 447 7.84 8.29 -2.85
CA ILE A 447 6.54 8.68 -2.30
C ILE A 447 6.18 10.07 -2.81
N VAL A 448 4.87 10.36 -2.95
CA VAL A 448 4.37 11.66 -3.43
C VAL A 448 3.76 12.40 -2.25
N VAL A 449 4.42 13.48 -1.80
CA VAL A 449 4.07 14.21 -0.57
C VAL A 449 3.13 15.38 -0.87
N ASP A 450 2.09 15.53 -0.04
CA ASP A 450 1.22 16.71 0.03
C ASP A 450 1.42 17.41 1.38
N THR A 451 2.29 18.41 1.40
CA THR A 451 2.57 19.24 2.58
C THR A 451 1.49 20.30 2.87
N VAL A 452 0.46 20.43 2.04
CA VAL A 452 -0.70 21.30 2.31
C VAL A 452 -1.72 20.58 3.17
N ASN A 453 -1.98 19.30 2.91
CA ASN A 453 -2.84 18.45 3.74
C ASN A 453 -2.08 17.68 4.85
N ASN A 454 -0.74 17.68 4.81
CA ASN A 454 0.15 16.86 5.65
C ASN A 454 -0.14 15.35 5.47
N GLN A 455 -0.13 14.92 4.22
CA GLN A 455 -0.39 13.55 3.77
C GLN A 455 0.67 13.11 2.74
N PHE A 456 0.76 11.82 2.43
CA PHE A 456 1.52 11.34 1.26
C PHE A 456 0.90 10.09 0.65
N LEU A 457 1.22 9.86 -0.63
CA LEU A 457 0.90 8.64 -1.36
C LEU A 457 2.16 7.76 -1.49
N ALA A 458 1.98 6.44 -1.39
CA ALA A 458 3.00 5.46 -1.77
C ALA A 458 2.35 4.27 -2.50
N LEU A 459 3.09 3.65 -3.42
CA LEU A 459 2.74 2.31 -3.91
C LEU A 459 3.28 1.29 -2.92
N THR A 460 2.44 0.36 -2.48
CA THR A 460 2.76 -0.64 -1.45
C THR A 460 2.56 -2.06 -1.97
N TYR A 461 3.45 -2.97 -1.59
CA TYR A 461 3.44 -4.38 -1.97
C TYR A 461 4.18 -5.23 -0.93
N ASP A 462 3.85 -6.51 -0.82
CA ASP A 462 4.47 -7.41 0.17
C ASP A 462 5.84 -7.92 -0.33
N ASN A 463 6.92 -7.67 0.41
CA ASN A 463 8.27 -8.13 0.04
C ASN A 463 8.49 -9.66 0.17
N HIS A 464 7.53 -10.40 0.72
CA HIS A 464 7.57 -11.85 0.88
C HIS A 464 6.73 -12.62 -0.16
N VAL A 465 6.01 -11.93 -1.06
CA VAL A 465 5.09 -12.55 -2.02
C VAL A 465 5.53 -12.34 -3.46
N HIS A 466 5.73 -13.43 -4.22
CA HIS A 466 6.13 -13.37 -5.63
C HIS A 466 5.01 -12.89 -6.57
N LYS A 467 3.81 -13.48 -6.51
CA LYS A 467 2.63 -13.06 -7.30
C LYS A 467 1.90 -11.96 -6.55
N ASN A 468 2.16 -10.71 -6.91
CA ASN A 468 1.94 -9.56 -6.04
C ASN A 468 0.91 -8.57 -6.60
N GLN A 469 0.45 -7.66 -5.76
CA GLN A 469 -0.50 -6.61 -6.08
C GLN A 469 0.04 -5.25 -5.61
N LEU A 470 0.35 -4.38 -6.56
CA LEU A 470 0.81 -3.03 -6.30
C LEU A 470 -0.40 -2.16 -5.96
N LYS A 471 -0.60 -1.92 -4.66
CA LYS A 471 -1.68 -1.07 -4.13
C LYS A 471 -1.21 0.38 -4.04
N LEU A 472 -2.09 1.36 -4.25
CA LEU A 472 -1.81 2.76 -3.95
C LEU A 472 -2.43 3.10 -2.58
N LYS A 473 -1.61 3.47 -1.60
CA LYS A 473 -2.08 3.88 -0.25
C LYS A 473 -1.87 5.37 -0.03
N LEU A 474 -2.90 6.02 0.51
CA LEU A 474 -2.82 7.35 1.13
C LEU A 474 -2.52 7.19 2.62
N PHE A 475 -1.55 7.96 3.10
CA PHE A 475 -1.12 8.02 4.50
C PHE A 475 -1.33 9.43 5.05
N ASP A 476 -2.03 9.56 6.18
CA ASP A 476 -2.20 10.85 6.88
C ASP A 476 -1.23 10.94 8.05
N ILE A 477 -0.38 11.97 8.04
CA ILE A 477 0.74 12.13 8.98
C ILE A 477 0.23 12.60 10.36
N ASN A 478 -0.93 13.27 10.41
CA ASN A 478 -1.53 13.77 11.64
C ASN A 478 -2.24 12.65 12.41
N THR A 479 -3.05 11.86 11.71
CA THR A 479 -3.85 10.78 12.32
C THR A 479 -3.15 9.43 12.35
N GLN A 480 -2.01 9.28 11.65
CA GLN A 480 -1.22 8.04 11.56
C GLN A 480 -2.07 6.85 11.07
N THR A 481 -3.01 7.16 10.17
CA THR A 481 -3.88 6.20 9.49
C THR A 481 -3.49 6.09 8.01
N SER A 482 -3.88 4.99 7.36
CA SER A 482 -3.65 4.76 5.94
C SER A 482 -4.84 4.08 5.27
N LYS A 483 -5.07 4.32 3.98
CA LYS A 483 -6.17 3.71 3.21
C LYS A 483 -5.78 3.43 1.76
N ASP A 484 -6.15 2.24 1.29
CA ASP A 484 -6.08 1.86 -0.14
C ASP A 484 -6.99 2.79 -0.96
N ILE A 485 -6.45 3.31 -2.07
CA ILE A 485 -7.17 4.08 -3.08
C ILE A 485 -6.85 3.52 -4.48
N ALA A 486 -7.80 3.63 -5.41
CA ALA A 486 -7.77 2.95 -6.72
C ALA A 486 -7.67 1.40 -6.64
N ASN A 487 -7.74 0.75 -7.80
CA ASN A 487 -7.49 -0.69 -7.93
C ASN A 487 -5.99 -1.03 -7.77
N ALA A 488 -5.68 -2.28 -7.49
CA ALA A 488 -4.30 -2.75 -7.48
C ALA A 488 -3.81 -3.14 -8.89
N ILE A 489 -2.52 -2.97 -9.16
CA ILE A 489 -1.86 -3.46 -10.37
C ILE A 489 -1.26 -4.86 -10.07
N PRO A 490 -1.69 -5.94 -10.73
CA PRO A 490 -1.05 -7.25 -10.56
C PRO A 490 0.32 -7.28 -11.24
N PHE A 491 1.35 -7.76 -10.54
CA PHE A 491 2.71 -7.90 -11.07
C PHE A 491 3.48 -9.05 -10.42
N SER A 492 4.60 -9.46 -11.03
CA SER A 492 5.53 -10.41 -10.45
C SER A 492 6.68 -9.67 -9.75
N PHE A 493 6.89 -9.94 -8.47
CA PHE A 493 8.01 -9.42 -7.68
C PHE A 493 9.16 -10.44 -7.62
N HIS A 494 10.37 -10.00 -7.94
CA HIS A 494 11.58 -10.82 -8.04
C HIS A 494 12.70 -10.31 -7.10
N ASP A 495 12.32 -9.79 -5.92
CA ASP A 495 13.21 -9.20 -4.91
C ASP A 495 14.24 -8.24 -5.52
N LEU A 496 15.53 -8.60 -5.49
CA LEU A 496 16.61 -7.73 -5.98
C LEU A 496 16.54 -7.46 -7.50
N LYS A 497 15.75 -8.21 -8.28
CA LYS A 497 15.54 -7.98 -9.72
C LYS A 497 14.34 -7.09 -10.04
N SER A 498 13.49 -6.74 -9.06
CA SER A 498 12.34 -5.85 -9.27
C SER A 498 12.62 -4.43 -8.76
N THR A 499 12.22 -3.42 -9.52
CA THR A 499 12.30 -2.00 -9.12
C THR A 499 10.98 -1.32 -9.44
N ILE A 500 10.38 -0.69 -8.42
CA ILE A 500 9.13 0.06 -8.56
C ILE A 500 9.41 1.54 -8.25
N GLU A 501 9.06 2.39 -9.21
CA GLU A 501 9.11 3.85 -9.10
C GLU A 501 7.70 4.46 -9.18
N PHE A 502 7.50 5.57 -8.48
CA PHE A 502 6.19 6.20 -8.32
C PHE A 502 6.33 7.71 -8.48
N LYS A 503 5.69 8.28 -9.50
CA LYS A 503 5.87 9.70 -9.88
C LYS A 503 4.54 10.43 -10.00
N TYR A 504 4.56 11.75 -9.84
CA TYR A 504 3.40 12.62 -9.99
C TYR A 504 3.67 13.78 -10.93
N ASP A 505 2.98 13.78 -12.06
CA ASP A 505 2.88 14.92 -12.97
C ASP A 505 1.84 15.90 -12.38
N VAL A 506 2.35 16.90 -11.65
CA VAL A 506 1.56 17.97 -11.03
C VAL A 506 0.78 18.78 -12.08
N ASP A 507 1.34 18.86 -13.29
CA ASP A 507 0.94 19.81 -14.32
C ASP A 507 -0.28 19.27 -15.11
N TYR A 508 -0.32 17.95 -15.34
CA TYR A 508 -1.43 17.21 -15.92
C TYR A 508 -2.28 16.43 -14.90
N GLN A 509 -1.95 16.50 -13.60
CA GLN A 509 -2.60 15.76 -12.50
C GLN A 509 -2.64 14.25 -12.74
N LYS A 510 -1.48 13.65 -13.01
CA LYS A 510 -1.34 12.20 -13.28
C LYS A 510 -0.31 11.54 -12.39
N LEU A 511 -0.72 10.45 -11.76
CA LEU A 511 0.18 9.54 -11.07
C LEU A 511 0.70 8.49 -12.06
N TYR A 512 1.93 8.05 -11.86
CA TYR A 512 2.61 7.06 -12.69
C TYR A 512 3.23 5.97 -11.81
N ALA A 513 2.85 4.72 -12.08
CA ALA A 513 3.45 3.53 -11.50
C ALA A 513 4.35 2.89 -12.57
N ILE A 514 5.63 2.75 -12.26
CA ILE A 514 6.67 2.26 -13.17
C ILE A 514 7.23 0.99 -12.56
N ILE A 515 7.17 -0.11 -13.30
CA ILE A 515 7.73 -1.41 -12.91
C ILE A 515 8.85 -1.75 -13.88
N LEU A 516 10.02 -2.08 -13.33
CA LEU A 516 11.18 -2.59 -14.05
C LEU A 516 11.58 -3.93 -13.43
N ASN A 517 11.47 -5.01 -14.21
CA ASN A 517 11.95 -6.34 -13.83
C ASN A 517 13.15 -6.73 -14.70
N GLU A 518 14.24 -7.11 -14.05
CA GLU A 518 15.52 -7.47 -14.70
C GLU A 518 15.46 -8.91 -15.26
N GLU A 519 15.59 -9.06 -16.57
CA GLU A 519 15.43 -10.30 -17.36
C GLU A 519 16.75 -10.65 -18.08
N GLY A 520 17.86 -10.67 -17.33
CA GLY A 520 19.21 -10.92 -17.84
C GLY A 520 19.97 -9.62 -18.09
N GLU A 521 20.37 -9.38 -19.34
CA GLU A 521 20.99 -8.11 -19.78
C GLU A 521 19.95 -7.04 -20.21
N THR A 522 18.67 -7.40 -20.30
CA THR A 522 17.56 -6.47 -20.55
C THR A 522 16.62 -6.41 -19.35
N SER A 523 15.73 -5.41 -19.33
CA SER A 523 14.66 -5.30 -18.35
C SER A 523 13.32 -5.06 -19.03
N LYS A 524 12.28 -5.68 -18.45
CA LYS A 524 10.90 -5.45 -18.81
C LYS A 524 10.37 -4.20 -18.09
N LEU A 525 10.19 -3.12 -18.85
CA LEU A 525 9.52 -1.88 -18.45
C LEU A 525 8.00 -2.01 -18.64
N GLN A 526 7.23 -1.76 -17.59
CA GLN A 526 5.79 -1.55 -17.65
C GLN A 526 5.43 -0.21 -16.99
N LEU A 527 4.62 0.61 -17.67
CA LEU A 527 4.24 1.93 -17.20
C LEU A 527 2.73 2.08 -17.18
N PHE A 528 2.20 2.39 -16.01
CA PHE A 528 0.77 2.59 -15.75
C PHE A 528 0.53 4.04 -15.31
N THR A 529 -0.65 4.58 -15.63
CA THR A 529 -1.08 5.90 -15.19
C THR A 529 -2.43 5.84 -14.47
N LEU A 530 -2.61 6.73 -13.49
CA LEU A 530 -3.87 7.02 -12.82
C LEU A 530 -4.10 8.53 -12.93
N ASP A 531 -5.25 8.93 -13.47
CA ASP A 531 -5.57 10.33 -13.75
C ASP A 531 -6.37 10.89 -12.57
N VAL A 532 -5.73 11.77 -11.79
CA VAL A 532 -6.28 12.36 -10.58
C VAL A 532 -6.82 13.77 -10.81
N THR A 533 -7.23 14.08 -12.06
CA THR A 533 -7.82 15.37 -12.45
C THR A 533 -8.89 15.83 -11.45
N GLY A 534 -8.71 17.03 -10.90
CA GLY A 534 -9.66 17.66 -9.98
C GLY A 534 -9.69 17.08 -8.56
N GLY A 535 -8.82 16.11 -8.24
CA GLY A 535 -8.62 15.63 -6.87
C GLY A 535 -7.50 16.40 -6.15
N THR A 536 -7.70 16.70 -4.87
CA THR A 536 -6.59 16.59 -3.90
C THR A 536 -6.45 15.11 -3.53
N PHE A 537 -5.30 14.66 -3.00
CA PHE A 537 -5.17 13.24 -2.65
C PHE A 537 -6.17 12.81 -1.55
N LYS A 538 -6.49 13.73 -0.63
CA LYS A 538 -7.58 13.60 0.35
C LYS A 538 -8.95 13.28 -0.28
N ASN A 539 -9.22 13.80 -1.49
CA ASN A 539 -10.48 13.57 -2.21
C ASN A 539 -10.55 12.21 -2.94
N LEU A 540 -9.41 11.51 -3.10
CA LEU A 540 -9.36 10.17 -3.70
C LEU A 540 -9.86 9.07 -2.75
N VAL A 541 -10.08 9.42 -1.48
CA VAL A 541 -10.71 8.55 -0.50
C VAL A 541 -12.20 8.44 -0.83
N ASN A 542 -12.58 7.33 -1.46
CA ASN A 542 -13.96 6.86 -1.41
C ASN A 542 -14.28 6.52 0.06
N GLU A 543 -14.89 7.45 0.79
CA GLU A 543 -15.78 7.06 1.88
C GLU A 543 -16.82 6.11 1.28
N GLU A 544 -17.08 4.99 1.94
CA GLU A 544 -18.27 4.23 1.60
C GLU A 544 -19.44 5.14 1.91
N VAL A 545 -20.13 5.60 0.86
CA VAL A 545 -21.47 6.14 1.01
C VAL A 545 -22.24 5.03 1.71
N LEU A 546 -22.54 5.25 2.98
CA LEU A 546 -23.61 4.55 3.68
C LEU A 546 -24.87 4.86 2.88
N THR A 547 -25.09 4.05 1.84
CA THR A 547 -26.39 3.93 1.23
C THR A 547 -27.30 3.55 2.37
N ALA A 548 -28.22 4.45 2.69
CA ALA A 548 -29.29 4.10 3.60
C ALA A 548 -30.01 2.93 2.95
N HIS A 549 -29.69 1.72 3.42
CA HIS A 549 -30.51 0.55 3.19
C HIS A 549 -31.93 0.97 3.57
N ASN A 550 -32.92 0.54 2.78
CA ASN A 550 -34.31 0.95 2.95
C ASN A 550 -34.96 0.30 4.18
N ASN A 551 -34.37 0.53 5.36
CA ASN A 551 -35.13 0.62 6.60
C ASN A 551 -36.15 1.74 6.39
N GLU A 552 -37.41 1.35 6.27
CA GLU A 552 -38.52 2.28 6.15
C GLU A 552 -38.43 3.33 7.26
N ASN A 553 -38.43 4.61 6.90
CA ASN A 553 -38.34 5.72 7.84
C ASN A 553 -39.62 5.80 8.69
N ASN A 554 -39.73 4.93 9.69
CA ASN A 554 -40.89 4.85 10.56
C ASN A 554 -40.84 6.03 11.55
N PRO A 555 -41.72 7.04 11.41
CA PRO A 555 -41.63 8.27 12.20
C PRO A 555 -41.83 8.02 13.70
N LEU A 556 -42.46 6.90 14.09
CA LEU A 556 -42.61 6.48 15.48
C LEU A 556 -41.27 6.38 16.22
N PHE A 557 -40.18 5.98 15.56
CA PHE A 557 -38.87 5.85 16.22
C PHE A 557 -38.35 7.21 16.74
N TYR A 558 -38.41 8.24 15.90
CA TYR A 558 -38.01 9.60 16.27
C TYR A 558 -38.98 10.23 17.29
N ILE A 559 -40.28 9.92 17.20
CA ILE A 559 -41.29 10.33 18.18
C ILE A 559 -40.99 9.72 19.56
N VAL A 560 -40.68 8.42 19.64
CA VAL A 560 -40.32 7.74 20.89
C VAL A 560 -39.07 8.34 21.52
N ILE A 561 -38.03 8.63 20.74
CA ILE A 561 -36.82 9.32 21.23
C ILE A 561 -37.16 10.72 21.78
N GLY A 562 -38.00 11.48 21.08
CA GLY A 562 -38.46 12.80 21.54
C GLY A 562 -39.24 12.74 22.87
N VAL A 563 -40.12 11.75 23.02
CA VAL A 563 -40.88 11.52 24.26
C VAL A 563 -39.96 11.12 25.42
N LEU A 564 -38.98 10.24 25.19
CA LEU A 564 -37.98 9.87 26.19
C LEU A 564 -37.14 11.08 26.64
N PHE A 565 -36.74 11.96 25.71
CA PHE A 565 -35.98 13.17 26.03
C PHE A 565 -36.81 14.16 26.88
N LEU A 566 -38.09 14.34 26.56
CA LEU A 566 -39.02 15.15 27.36
C LEU A 566 -39.25 14.56 28.77
N LEU A 567 -39.33 13.23 28.90
CA LEU A 567 -39.40 12.55 30.20
C LEU A 567 -38.16 12.80 31.06
N VAL A 568 -36.96 12.74 30.47
CA VAL A 568 -35.70 13.06 31.19
C VAL A 568 -35.70 14.51 31.69
N ILE A 569 -36.11 15.46 30.84
CA ILE A 569 -36.24 16.88 31.22
C ILE A 569 -37.25 17.05 32.38
N PHE A 570 -38.39 16.35 32.32
CA PHE A 570 -39.42 16.40 33.38
C PHE A 570 -38.92 15.81 34.72
N ILE A 571 -38.16 14.71 34.68
CA ILE A 571 -37.54 14.09 35.87
C ILE A 571 -36.54 15.06 36.51
N ILE A 572 -35.66 15.68 35.71
CA ILE A 572 -34.69 16.68 36.18
C ILE A 572 -35.42 17.89 36.80
N TRP A 573 -36.45 18.41 36.13
CA TRP A 573 -37.26 19.53 36.63
C TRP A 573 -37.91 19.21 37.99
N LYS A 574 -38.48 18.01 38.13
CA LYS A 574 -39.07 17.53 39.39
C LYS A 574 -38.04 17.33 40.50
N TYR A 575 -36.82 16.88 40.18
CA TYR A 575 -35.73 16.74 41.14
C TYR A 575 -35.29 18.09 41.74
N PHE A 576 -35.15 19.13 40.92
CA PHE A 576 -34.75 20.46 41.41
C PHE A 576 -35.84 21.20 42.19
N ILE A 577 -37.13 20.96 41.90
CA ILE A 577 -38.24 21.51 42.69
C ILE A 577 -38.37 20.83 44.07
N GLY A 578 -37.95 19.57 44.20
CA GLY A 578 -38.09 18.78 45.42
C GLY A 578 -37.20 19.17 46.62
N LYS A 579 -36.28 20.15 46.49
CA LYS A 579 -35.26 20.48 47.52
C LYS A 579 -35.38 21.88 48.15
N GLY A 580 -36.59 22.47 48.19
CA GLY A 580 -36.82 23.85 48.66
C GLY A 580 -37.66 24.03 49.93
N LYS A 581 -37.13 23.65 51.12
CA LYS A 581 -37.58 23.86 52.53
C LYS A 581 -37.03 22.66 53.35
N LYS A 582 -36.38 22.73 54.52
CA LYS A 582 -35.99 23.73 55.56
C LYS A 582 -34.60 23.30 56.14
N LEU A 583 -33.78 24.05 56.88
CA LEU A 583 -33.65 25.50 57.18
C LEU A 583 -32.23 25.82 57.75
N GLN A 584 -32.00 27.10 58.02
CA GLN A 584 -31.14 27.71 59.08
C GLN A 584 -31.02 26.92 60.41
N ASN A 585 -30.02 27.06 61.29
CA ASN A 585 -28.97 28.08 61.59
C ASN A 585 -27.70 27.34 62.18
N GLN A 586 -26.54 27.92 62.55
CA GLN A 586 -26.07 29.29 62.81
C GLN A 586 -24.53 29.44 62.60
N VAL A 587 -24.00 30.65 62.86
CA VAL A 587 -22.61 31.19 62.75
C VAL A 587 -22.04 31.38 64.20
N PRO A 588 -20.74 31.64 64.57
CA PRO A 588 -19.52 32.07 63.82
C PRO A 588 -18.15 31.37 64.15
N HIS A 589 -17.07 31.81 63.47
CA HIS A 589 -15.63 31.92 63.87
C HIS A 589 -14.89 30.63 64.37
N GLU A 590 -13.55 30.47 64.29
CA GLU A 590 -12.45 31.36 63.88
C GLU A 590 -11.27 30.55 63.24
N THR A 591 -10.37 31.22 62.51
CA THR A 591 -9.06 30.69 62.03
C THR A 591 -7.95 30.96 63.09
N PRO A 592 -6.74 30.32 63.10
CA PRO A 592 -5.94 29.94 61.92
C PRO A 592 -4.94 28.71 62.02
N VAL A 593 -4.19 28.48 60.92
CA VAL A 593 -2.74 28.10 60.86
C VAL A 593 -2.22 26.66 61.14
N ILE A 594 -1.75 26.02 60.05
CA ILE A 594 -0.48 25.25 59.82
C ILE A 594 -0.12 24.00 60.68
N LYS A 595 -0.03 22.83 59.98
CA LYS A 595 0.96 21.69 59.96
C LYS A 595 1.82 21.31 61.20
N PRO A 596 2.49 20.13 61.23
CA PRO A 596 2.27 18.80 60.57
C PRO A 596 1.93 17.73 61.67
N THR A 597 2.14 16.40 61.65
CA THR A 597 3.17 15.51 61.07
C THR A 597 2.70 14.02 61.07
N GLU A 598 3.55 13.15 60.54
CA GLU A 598 3.56 11.66 60.51
C GLU A 598 3.43 11.03 61.94
N ASP A 599 3.29 9.71 62.17
CA ASP A 599 3.83 8.54 61.44
C ASP A 599 3.22 7.19 61.93
N LYS A 600 3.67 6.07 61.32
CA LYS A 600 3.74 4.67 61.82
C LYS A 600 2.49 3.77 61.82
N LYS A 601 2.39 2.99 60.73
CA LYS A 601 2.57 1.50 60.68
C LYS A 601 2.13 0.65 61.88
N GLN A 602 1.30 -0.38 61.61
CA GLN A 602 1.44 -1.84 61.96
C GLN A 602 0.06 -2.56 61.93
N VAL A 603 -0.11 -3.89 61.73
CA VAL A 603 0.66 -4.91 60.98
C VAL A 603 -0.24 -6.16 60.70
N ASN A 604 0.06 -6.91 59.63
CA ASN A 604 -0.30 -8.31 59.28
C ASN A 604 -1.71 -8.96 59.53
N GLN A 605 -2.24 -9.50 58.41
CA GLN A 605 -2.64 -10.92 58.15
C GLN A 605 -3.69 -11.67 59.00
N ALA A 606 -4.72 -12.18 58.31
CA ALA A 606 -5.21 -13.57 58.39
C ALA A 606 -6.02 -13.94 57.11
N LEU A 607 -6.37 -15.22 56.90
CA LEU A 607 -7.09 -15.73 55.71
C LEU A 607 -8.55 -16.15 56.00
N THR A 608 -9.25 -16.57 54.93
CA THR A 608 -10.54 -17.32 54.81
C THR A 608 -11.81 -16.47 54.61
N ALA A 609 -12.85 -16.92 53.88
CA ALA A 609 -12.98 -17.90 52.78
C ALA A 609 -14.41 -17.83 52.16
N LYS A 610 -14.67 -18.61 51.08
CA LYS A 610 -15.99 -18.99 50.48
C LYS A 610 -16.67 -17.97 49.54
N ASP A 611 -17.04 -18.35 48.29
CA ASP A 611 -18.17 -19.17 47.72
C ASP A 611 -19.42 -18.29 47.43
N GLU A 612 -20.09 -18.24 46.26
CA GLU A 612 -19.80 -18.63 44.84
C GLU A 612 -20.50 -17.57 43.90
N VAL A 613 -21.15 -17.71 42.71
CA VAL A 613 -21.62 -18.82 41.83
C VAL A 613 -21.84 -18.38 40.35
N VAL A 614 -21.61 -19.26 39.36
CA VAL A 614 -22.22 -19.40 37.99
C VAL A 614 -22.34 -18.23 36.96
N THR A 615 -22.15 -18.56 35.66
CA THR A 615 -22.87 -17.95 34.51
C THR A 615 -23.09 -18.98 33.38
N LYS A 616 -24.14 -18.85 32.53
CA LYS A 616 -24.47 -19.80 31.44
C LYS A 616 -24.81 -19.15 30.08
N LYS A 617 -24.41 -19.85 29.00
CA LYS A 617 -24.72 -19.70 27.55
C LYS A 617 -26.23 -19.74 27.22
N VAL A 618 -26.75 -19.54 25.99
CA VAL A 618 -26.18 -19.33 24.62
C VAL A 618 -26.87 -18.10 23.93
N ILE A 619 -27.21 -17.89 22.63
CA ILE A 619 -27.26 -18.66 21.33
C ILE A 619 -27.24 -17.67 20.12
N ALA A 620 -27.19 -18.19 18.88
CA ALA A 620 -27.57 -17.53 17.60
C ALA A 620 -26.58 -16.44 17.05
N LYS A 621 -26.62 -15.94 15.79
CA LYS A 621 -27.20 -16.29 14.44
C LYS A 621 -26.59 -15.28 13.39
N GLU A 622 -26.72 -15.28 12.04
CA GLU A 622 -27.47 -16.00 10.97
C GLU A 622 -26.66 -16.07 9.64
N HIS A 623 -27.05 -17.02 8.75
CA HIS A 623 -26.96 -17.06 7.26
C HIS A 623 -25.65 -16.84 6.45
N LYS A 624 -25.69 -17.33 5.19
CA LYS A 624 -24.57 -17.52 4.25
C LYS A 624 -24.92 -17.08 2.82
N VAL A 625 -23.90 -16.78 2.01
CA VAL A 625 -23.87 -17.04 0.55
C VAL A 625 -22.62 -17.88 0.23
N LYS A 626 -22.57 -18.57 -0.92
CA LYS A 626 -21.61 -19.64 -1.24
C LYS A 626 -20.43 -19.18 -2.11
N THR A 627 -19.29 -19.82 -1.91
CA THR A 627 -18.34 -20.23 -2.98
C THR A 627 -17.85 -21.65 -2.63
N GLU A 628 -17.38 -22.42 -3.61
CA GLU A 628 -17.13 -23.86 -3.49
C GLU A 628 -15.65 -24.19 -3.27
N GLU A 629 -15.33 -24.89 -2.17
CA GLU A 629 -14.10 -25.66 -1.98
C GLU A 629 -14.44 -27.01 -1.32
N GLU A 630 -13.61 -28.03 -1.53
CA GLU A 630 -13.97 -29.44 -1.32
C GLU A 630 -14.01 -29.83 0.17
N THR A 631 -15.12 -30.44 0.62
CA THR A 631 -15.28 -30.90 1.99
C THR A 631 -14.47 -32.16 2.29
N ILE A 632 -13.47 -32.04 3.17
CA ILE A 632 -13.02 -33.15 4.01
C ILE A 632 -13.85 -33.12 5.31
N THR A 633 -14.57 -34.20 5.60
CA THR A 633 -15.38 -34.35 6.81
C THR A 633 -14.49 -34.59 8.04
N LEU A 634 -14.45 -33.62 8.95
CA LEU A 634 -13.81 -33.78 10.26
C LEU A 634 -14.74 -34.55 11.21
N VAL A 635 -14.38 -35.81 11.48
CA VAL A 635 -14.73 -36.50 12.72
C VAL A 635 -13.93 -35.85 13.86
N GLY A 636 -14.50 -35.77 15.07
CA GLY A 636 -13.82 -35.17 16.22
C GLY A 636 -12.50 -35.88 16.55
N ALA A 637 -11.43 -35.11 16.72
CA ALA A 637 -10.13 -35.63 17.10
C ALA A 637 -9.98 -35.59 18.62
N GLU A 638 -10.05 -36.75 19.29
CA GLU A 638 -9.75 -36.91 20.72
C GLU A 638 -8.22 -36.90 20.99
N THR A 639 -7.46 -36.15 20.18
CA THR A 639 -6.00 -36.23 20.09
C THR A 639 -5.41 -34.86 19.81
N GLY A 640 -4.60 -34.33 20.73
CA GLY A 640 -3.88 -33.08 20.51
C GLY A 640 -2.68 -33.26 19.58
N VAL A 641 -2.17 -32.15 19.05
CA VAL A 641 -1.06 -32.17 18.08
C VAL A 641 0.02 -31.17 18.47
N VAL A 642 1.26 -31.66 18.61
CA VAL A 642 2.47 -30.84 18.75
C VAL A 642 3.30 -30.97 17.48
N ASN A 643 3.03 -30.13 16.49
CA ASN A 643 3.73 -30.15 15.22
C ASN A 643 4.76 -29.01 15.12
N PHE A 644 6.01 -29.35 14.80
CA PHE A 644 7.08 -28.39 14.55
C PHE A 644 7.48 -28.30 13.05
N PHE A 645 6.93 -29.14 12.17
CA PHE A 645 7.23 -29.13 10.73
C PHE A 645 6.29 -28.17 10.00
N GLY A 646 6.87 -27.15 9.35
CA GLY A 646 6.12 -26.00 8.82
C GLY A 646 6.01 -24.83 9.79
N GLY A 647 6.65 -24.92 10.96
CA GLY A 647 6.63 -23.92 12.03
C GLY A 647 6.08 -24.50 13.33
N PHE A 648 6.05 -23.67 14.37
CA PHE A 648 5.56 -24.08 15.69
C PHE A 648 4.02 -24.03 15.73
N ARG A 649 3.37 -25.20 15.71
CA ARG A 649 1.91 -25.33 15.72
C ARG A 649 1.41 -26.32 16.77
N ILE A 650 0.54 -25.85 17.65
CA ILE A 650 -0.03 -26.61 18.77
C ILE A 650 -1.56 -26.60 18.68
N ILE A 651 -2.17 -27.79 18.63
CA ILE A 651 -3.63 -27.97 18.61
C ILE A 651 -4.06 -28.67 19.90
N ASP A 652 -5.09 -28.15 20.57
CA ASP A 652 -5.64 -28.74 21.80
C ASP A 652 -6.62 -29.90 21.53
N ILE A 653 -6.99 -30.66 22.56
CA ILE A 653 -7.90 -31.83 22.44
C ILE A 653 -9.33 -31.48 22.02
N GLU A 654 -9.68 -30.19 21.94
CA GLU A 654 -10.95 -29.70 21.39
C GLU A 654 -10.81 -29.31 19.90
N GLY A 655 -9.61 -29.41 19.33
CA GLY A 655 -9.30 -29.06 17.95
C GLY A 655 -8.95 -27.58 17.70
N ASN A 656 -8.81 -26.77 18.75
CA ASN A 656 -8.45 -25.36 18.61
C ASN A 656 -6.93 -25.20 18.40
N ASP A 657 -6.53 -24.27 17.53
CA ASP A 657 -5.12 -23.85 17.46
C ASP A 657 -4.78 -22.95 18.65
N ILE A 658 -3.86 -23.41 19.50
CA ILE A 658 -3.45 -22.72 20.74
C ILE A 658 -2.00 -22.23 20.70
N SER A 659 -1.38 -22.22 19.52
CA SER A 659 0.01 -21.82 19.31
C SER A 659 0.31 -20.43 19.90
N ASN A 660 -0.65 -19.51 19.80
CA ASN A 660 -0.55 -18.14 20.35
C ASN A 660 -0.52 -18.06 21.89
N LYS A 661 -0.96 -19.10 22.61
CA LYS A 661 -0.91 -19.16 24.09
C LYS A 661 0.52 -19.40 24.60
N PHE A 662 1.42 -19.91 23.75
CA PHE A 662 2.84 -20.11 24.05
C PHE A 662 3.61 -18.80 23.82
N THR A 663 3.67 -17.94 24.85
CA THR A 663 4.46 -16.69 24.81
C THR A 663 5.93 -16.96 24.44
N PRO A 664 6.67 -15.98 23.86
CA PRO A 664 7.99 -16.25 23.26
C PRO A 664 9.01 -16.98 24.16
N LEU A 665 9.02 -16.69 25.47
CA LEU A 665 9.87 -17.39 26.44
C LEU A 665 9.37 -18.82 26.74
N ILE A 666 8.04 -19.03 26.81
CA ILE A 666 7.45 -20.35 27.02
C ILE A 666 7.66 -21.24 25.78
N LYS A 667 7.50 -20.69 24.57
CA LYS A 667 7.86 -21.35 23.31
C LYS A 667 9.34 -21.77 23.30
N GLN A 668 10.26 -20.86 23.64
CA GLN A 668 11.69 -21.18 23.68
C GLN A 668 12.04 -22.25 24.72
N ILE A 669 11.49 -22.16 25.95
CA ILE A 669 11.71 -23.19 26.98
C ILE A 669 11.22 -24.57 26.51
N PHE A 670 10.02 -24.63 25.89
CA PHE A 670 9.48 -25.87 25.35
C PHE A 670 10.36 -26.44 24.23
N LEU A 671 10.74 -25.63 23.25
CA LEU A 671 11.62 -26.04 22.15
C LEU A 671 12.98 -26.53 22.66
N MET A 672 13.60 -25.81 23.60
CA MET A 672 14.86 -26.21 24.22
C MET A 672 14.76 -27.59 24.89
N ILE A 673 13.68 -27.85 25.65
CA ILE A 673 13.44 -29.16 26.26
C ILE A 673 13.28 -30.24 25.18
N SER A 674 12.40 -30.03 24.20
CA SER A 674 12.07 -31.03 23.17
C SER A 674 13.24 -31.36 22.24
N LEU A 675 13.99 -30.35 21.78
CA LEU A 675 15.13 -30.56 20.87
C LEU A 675 16.33 -31.17 21.61
N SER A 676 16.59 -30.77 22.87
CA SER A 676 17.62 -31.42 23.70
C SER A 676 17.27 -32.89 23.95
N GLN A 677 16.00 -33.19 24.23
CA GLN A 677 15.51 -34.57 24.39
C GLN A 677 15.61 -35.38 23.10
N PHE A 678 15.34 -34.78 21.93
CA PHE A 678 15.51 -35.43 20.63
C PHE A 678 16.97 -35.84 20.41
N LEU A 679 17.94 -34.96 20.68
CA LEU A 679 19.37 -35.25 20.50
C LEU A 679 19.91 -36.23 21.55
N ASN A 680 19.67 -36.00 22.84
CA ASN A 680 20.39 -36.68 23.93
C ASN A 680 19.57 -37.69 24.74
N GLY A 681 18.28 -37.88 24.40
CA GLY A 681 17.33 -38.80 25.06
C GLY A 681 16.92 -38.44 26.49
N ARG A 682 17.62 -37.50 27.14
CA ARG A 682 17.46 -37.15 28.56
C ARG A 682 16.79 -35.80 28.79
N GLY A 683 16.85 -34.89 27.81
CA GLY A 683 16.31 -33.54 27.91
C GLY A 683 17.37 -32.47 28.19
N VAL A 684 16.98 -31.38 28.83
CA VAL A 684 17.86 -30.21 29.11
C VAL A 684 18.11 -30.06 30.62
N THR A 685 19.32 -29.64 31.03
CA THR A 685 19.60 -29.38 32.46
C THR A 685 18.98 -28.07 32.96
N ILE A 686 18.88 -27.93 34.27
CA ILE A 686 18.46 -26.67 34.91
C ILE A 686 19.45 -25.55 34.61
N GLU A 687 20.72 -25.90 34.47
CA GLU A 687 21.87 -25.01 34.30
C GLU A 687 21.85 -24.43 32.88
N GLN A 688 21.70 -25.27 31.85
CA GLN A 688 21.51 -24.87 30.45
C GLN A 688 20.29 -23.95 30.29
N LEU A 689 19.15 -24.30 30.91
CA LEU A 689 17.97 -23.43 30.94
C LEU A 689 18.22 -22.09 31.67
N THR A 690 19.15 -22.05 32.63
CA THR A 690 19.52 -20.81 33.36
C THR A 690 20.43 -19.94 32.52
N GLU A 691 21.44 -20.54 31.88
CA GLU A 691 22.40 -19.85 31.02
C GLU A 691 21.74 -19.22 29.80
N VAL A 692 20.89 -19.97 29.09
CA VAL A 692 20.28 -19.50 27.83
C VAL A 692 19.17 -18.46 28.04
N PHE A 693 18.43 -18.50 29.17
CA PHE A 693 17.26 -17.63 29.38
C PHE A 693 17.38 -16.64 30.55
N TRP A 694 18.37 -16.80 31.44
CA TRP A 694 18.45 -16.03 32.70
C TRP A 694 19.90 -15.76 33.18
N ASN A 695 20.92 -15.82 32.30
CA ASN A 695 22.33 -15.52 32.63
C ASN A 695 22.52 -14.17 33.35
N ASP A 696 21.89 -13.11 32.85
CA ASP A 696 21.97 -11.74 33.40
C ASP A 696 21.21 -11.56 34.74
N MET A 697 20.59 -12.62 35.28
CA MET A 697 19.77 -12.55 36.48
C MET A 697 20.44 -13.23 37.69
N PRO A 698 20.49 -12.56 38.87
CA PRO A 698 20.90 -13.21 40.12
C PRO A 698 20.10 -14.50 40.36
N LEU A 699 20.79 -15.60 40.68
CA LEU A 699 20.25 -16.97 40.70
C LEU A 699 18.88 -17.13 41.39
N LYS A 700 18.63 -16.38 42.47
CA LYS A 700 17.35 -16.36 43.20
C LYS A 700 16.18 -15.79 42.37
N LYS A 701 16.43 -14.77 41.54
CA LYS A 701 15.46 -14.23 40.57
C LYS A 701 15.27 -15.18 39.39
N ALA A 702 16.36 -15.71 38.82
CA ALA A 702 16.33 -16.68 37.73
C ALA A 702 15.48 -17.92 38.09
N ARG A 703 15.75 -18.53 39.25
CA ARG A 703 14.96 -19.65 39.80
C ARG A 703 13.47 -19.33 39.89
N ASN A 704 13.11 -18.18 40.45
CA ASN A 704 11.70 -17.79 40.61
C ASN A 704 11.02 -17.57 39.24
N ASN A 705 11.68 -16.90 38.29
CA ASN A 705 11.14 -16.65 36.96
C ASN A 705 10.96 -17.97 36.18
N ARG A 706 11.94 -18.88 36.25
CA ARG A 706 11.85 -20.24 35.70
C ARG A 706 10.66 -21.01 36.28
N SER A 707 10.51 -21.05 37.61
CA SER A 707 9.39 -21.75 38.25
C SER A 707 8.02 -21.24 37.78
N VAL A 708 7.86 -19.93 37.57
CA VAL A 708 6.60 -19.36 37.05
C VAL A 708 6.35 -19.77 35.59
N ASN A 709 7.35 -19.71 34.71
CA ASN A 709 7.16 -20.07 33.31
C ASN A 709 6.98 -21.59 33.10
N ILE A 710 7.65 -22.42 33.90
CA ILE A 710 7.44 -23.87 33.94
C ILE A 710 6.01 -24.21 34.41
N ALA A 711 5.46 -23.48 35.40
CA ALA A 711 4.08 -23.67 35.84
C ALA A 711 3.08 -23.31 34.72
N LYS A 712 3.31 -22.23 33.97
CA LYS A 712 2.50 -21.87 32.79
C LYS A 712 2.60 -22.92 31.68
N LEU A 713 3.80 -23.42 31.37
CA LEU A 713 4.00 -24.49 30.38
C LEU A 713 3.20 -25.75 30.76
N LYS A 714 3.23 -26.16 32.03
CA LYS A 714 2.40 -27.25 32.57
C LYS A 714 0.89 -26.97 32.54
N GLN A 715 0.45 -25.72 32.46
CA GLN A 715 -0.97 -25.39 32.26
C GLN A 715 -1.37 -25.51 30.78
N LEU A 716 -0.51 -25.08 29.84
CA LEU A 716 -0.76 -25.23 28.40
C LEU A 716 -0.77 -26.69 27.96
N PHE A 717 0.16 -27.49 28.49
CA PHE A 717 0.24 -28.93 28.23
C PHE A 717 -1.06 -29.68 28.53
N LYS A 718 -1.77 -29.32 29.62
CA LYS A 718 -3.09 -29.90 29.97
C LYS A 718 -4.21 -29.61 28.97
N LEU A 719 -4.04 -28.66 28.04
CA LEU A 719 -4.97 -28.44 26.95
C LEU A 719 -4.66 -29.38 25.77
N VAL A 720 -3.37 -29.67 25.53
CA VAL A 720 -2.91 -30.52 24.43
C VAL A 720 -3.15 -32.00 24.70
N GLY A 721 -3.12 -32.43 25.96
CA GLY A 721 -3.36 -33.82 26.36
C GLY A 721 -2.54 -34.19 27.60
N ASN A 722 -2.18 -35.46 27.74
CA ASN A 722 -1.40 -35.94 28.90
C ASN A 722 0.12 -35.64 28.81
N ILE A 723 0.50 -34.46 28.31
CA ILE A 723 1.91 -34.04 28.24
C ILE A 723 2.42 -33.70 29.64
N ASN A 724 3.27 -34.58 30.17
CA ASN A 724 3.90 -34.46 31.47
C ASN A 724 5.35 -33.98 31.32
N LEU A 725 5.71 -32.95 32.10
CA LEU A 725 7.07 -32.41 32.14
C LEU A 725 7.77 -32.89 33.42
N VAL A 726 8.69 -33.83 33.25
CA VAL A 726 9.29 -34.69 34.27
C VAL A 726 10.76 -34.29 34.49
N LYS A 727 11.23 -34.36 35.75
CA LYS A 727 12.64 -34.17 36.10
C LYS A 727 13.26 -35.54 36.42
N THR A 728 14.36 -35.90 35.76
CA THR A 728 15.10 -37.16 35.94
C THR A 728 16.59 -36.87 36.08
N GLY A 729 17.19 -37.18 37.23
CA GLY A 729 18.48 -36.57 37.60
C GLY A 729 18.33 -35.05 37.62
N ASP A 730 19.23 -34.30 36.98
CA ASP A 730 19.07 -32.84 36.79
C ASP A 730 18.42 -32.43 35.45
N PHE A 731 18.11 -33.38 34.59
CA PHE A 731 17.48 -33.13 33.30
C PHE A 731 15.96 -32.98 33.40
N TRP A 732 15.41 -32.12 32.56
CA TRP A 732 13.97 -31.94 32.33
C TRP A 732 13.61 -32.49 30.95
N LYS A 733 12.67 -33.43 30.91
CA LYS A 733 12.15 -34.07 29.69
C LYS A 733 10.63 -34.13 29.68
N ILE A 734 10.08 -34.39 28.51
CA ILE A 734 8.64 -34.53 28.26
C ILE A 734 8.31 -36.01 28.07
N GLU A 735 7.24 -36.44 28.73
CA GLU A 735 6.61 -37.74 28.58
C GLU A 735 5.13 -37.49 28.22
N TYR A 736 4.57 -38.27 27.29
CA TYR A 736 3.19 -38.15 26.84
C TYR A 736 2.68 -39.54 26.43
N ASP A 737 1.37 -39.67 26.26
CA ASP A 737 0.71 -40.90 25.83
C ASP A 737 0.00 -40.70 24.47
N ASP A 738 -0.71 -41.73 24.02
CA ASP A 738 -1.40 -41.77 22.72
C ASP A 738 -2.49 -40.69 22.53
N THR A 739 -2.81 -39.88 23.56
CA THR A 739 -3.66 -38.69 23.42
C THR A 739 -2.98 -37.52 22.68
N VAL A 740 -1.69 -37.65 22.32
CA VAL A 740 -0.92 -36.59 21.67
C VAL A 740 -0.06 -37.12 20.51
N SER A 741 -0.31 -36.65 19.28
CA SER A 741 0.66 -36.81 18.19
C SER A 741 1.76 -35.75 18.33
N PHE A 742 3.02 -36.20 18.24
CA PHE A 742 4.19 -35.34 18.35
C PHE A 742 5.22 -35.74 17.28
N PRO A 743 5.03 -35.29 16.02
CA PRO A 743 5.83 -35.76 14.88
C PRO A 743 7.34 -35.56 14.97
N LEU A 744 7.85 -34.73 15.90
CA LEU A 744 9.27 -34.63 16.19
C LEU A 744 9.83 -35.94 16.77
N PHE A 745 9.16 -36.54 17.75
CA PHE A 745 9.62 -37.78 18.36
C PHE A 745 9.25 -39.01 17.51
N GLU A 746 8.13 -38.95 16.78
CA GLU A 746 7.83 -39.92 15.72
C GLU A 746 8.96 -39.95 14.67
N LEU A 747 9.53 -38.79 14.30
CA LEU A 747 10.71 -38.74 13.45
C LEU A 747 11.94 -39.34 14.11
N LYS A 748 12.20 -39.09 15.41
CA LYS A 748 13.38 -39.65 16.11
C LYS A 748 13.41 -41.16 16.03
N GLU A 749 12.29 -41.82 16.30
CA GLU A 749 12.18 -43.28 16.14
C GLU A 749 12.45 -43.74 14.70
N LEU A 750 12.00 -42.97 13.70
CA LEU A 750 12.22 -43.29 12.28
C LEU A 750 13.67 -43.06 11.82
N LEU A 751 14.45 -42.24 12.52
CA LEU A 751 15.90 -42.16 12.31
C LEU A 751 16.60 -43.43 12.85
N ASP A 752 16.21 -43.87 14.05
CA ASP A 752 16.85 -44.99 14.78
C ASP A 752 16.45 -46.38 14.24
N ARG A 753 15.27 -46.52 13.63
CA ARG A 753 14.77 -47.78 13.01
C ARG A 753 15.52 -48.11 11.71
N GLU A 754 15.45 -49.37 11.29
CA GLU A 754 15.95 -49.83 9.98
C GLU A 754 15.36 -49.05 8.78
N SER A 755 16.17 -48.85 7.74
CA SER A 755 15.77 -48.13 6.52
C SER A 755 14.91 -49.04 5.63
N THR A 756 13.60 -49.10 5.89
CA THR A 756 12.59 -49.81 5.09
C THR A 756 11.58 -48.88 4.42
N PHE A 757 10.92 -49.33 3.35
CA PHE A 757 10.01 -48.50 2.54
C PHE A 757 8.82 -47.92 3.32
N ASP A 758 8.26 -48.67 4.26
CA ASP A 758 7.18 -48.20 5.16
C ASP A 758 7.68 -47.08 6.10
N ASN A 759 8.86 -47.25 6.71
CA ASN A 759 9.50 -46.20 7.51
C ASN A 759 9.78 -44.95 6.66
N LEU A 760 10.20 -45.10 5.39
CA LEU A 760 10.38 -43.98 4.46
C LEU A 760 9.07 -43.24 4.15
N GLN A 761 7.96 -43.97 3.95
CA GLN A 761 6.66 -43.36 3.72
C GLN A 761 6.17 -42.57 4.96
N LYS A 762 6.33 -43.14 6.16
CA LYS A 762 6.02 -42.48 7.44
C LYS A 762 6.85 -41.21 7.63
N MET A 763 8.18 -41.30 7.45
CA MET A 763 9.10 -40.17 7.53
C MET A 763 8.71 -39.07 6.53
N THR A 764 8.42 -39.45 5.28
CA THR A 764 8.00 -38.49 4.24
C THR A 764 6.64 -37.84 4.57
N LYS A 765 5.72 -38.53 5.26
CA LYS A 765 4.45 -37.95 5.71
C LYS A 765 4.68 -36.82 6.70
N ILE A 766 5.63 -36.97 7.63
CA ILE A 766 6.03 -35.93 8.59
C ILE A 766 6.69 -34.75 7.86
N LEU A 767 7.72 -35.04 7.05
CA LEU A 767 8.52 -34.01 6.38
C LEU A 767 7.75 -33.23 5.31
N LYS A 768 6.60 -33.74 4.82
CA LYS A 768 5.70 -33.00 3.93
C LYS A 768 5.14 -31.72 4.57
N ASN A 769 4.95 -31.68 5.89
CA ASN A 769 4.28 -30.56 6.57
C ASN A 769 5.11 -29.25 6.54
N GLY A 770 6.42 -29.30 6.29
CA GLY A 770 7.27 -28.13 6.06
C GLY A 770 8.74 -28.39 6.38
N LYS A 771 9.58 -27.35 6.47
CA LYS A 771 10.89 -27.49 7.14
C LYS A 771 10.65 -27.55 8.66
N LEU A 772 11.47 -28.29 9.40
CA LEU A 772 11.45 -28.24 10.87
C LEU A 772 11.67 -26.80 11.35
N LEU A 773 10.79 -26.33 12.24
CA LEU A 773 10.78 -24.99 12.86
C LEU A 773 10.85 -23.80 11.88
N TYR A 774 10.29 -23.96 10.68
CA TYR A 774 10.17 -22.87 9.70
C TYR A 774 9.63 -21.56 10.31
N GLY A 775 10.28 -20.43 10.01
CA GLY A 775 9.92 -19.12 10.58
C GLY A 775 10.21 -18.97 12.09
N THR A 776 11.00 -19.87 12.69
CA THR A 776 11.47 -19.78 14.08
C THR A 776 12.99 -19.90 14.10
N ASP A 777 13.66 -18.90 14.64
CA ASP A 777 15.12 -18.86 14.74
C ASP A 777 15.53 -18.27 16.10
N TYR A 778 16.55 -18.86 16.72
CA TYR A 778 17.10 -18.47 18.02
C TYR A 778 18.59 -18.87 18.08
N PRO A 779 19.53 -18.01 18.53
CA PRO A 779 20.97 -18.31 18.48
C PRO A 779 21.41 -19.59 19.21
N TRP A 780 20.72 -19.99 20.28
CA TRP A 780 21.00 -21.24 21.01
C TRP A 780 20.58 -22.51 20.25
N MET A 781 19.81 -22.35 19.17
CA MET A 781 19.15 -23.45 18.45
C MET A 781 19.93 -23.87 17.19
N GLU A 782 20.89 -23.07 16.73
CA GLU A 782 21.67 -23.28 15.49
C GLU A 782 22.41 -24.62 15.50
N GLU A 783 23.30 -24.85 16.49
CA GLU A 783 24.07 -26.09 16.64
C GLU A 783 23.15 -27.32 16.80
N ILE A 784 22.08 -27.17 17.58
CA ILE A 784 21.08 -28.20 17.84
C ILE A 784 20.37 -28.59 16.53
N MET A 785 19.94 -27.61 15.73
CA MET A 785 19.26 -27.85 14.46
C MET A 785 20.20 -28.43 13.41
N ALA A 786 21.46 -28.01 13.36
CA ALA A 786 22.48 -28.59 12.48
C ALA A 786 22.64 -30.10 12.76
N GLN A 787 22.78 -30.51 14.03
CA GLN A 787 22.85 -31.93 14.40
C GLN A 787 21.60 -32.72 13.97
N ILE A 788 20.40 -32.17 14.19
CA ILE A 788 19.13 -32.82 13.78
C ILE A 788 19.01 -32.93 12.25
N VAL A 789 19.43 -31.89 11.52
CA VAL A 789 19.39 -31.85 10.06
C VAL A 789 20.39 -32.82 9.45
N ASN A 790 21.62 -32.89 9.98
CA ASN A 790 22.64 -33.81 9.47
C ASN A 790 22.21 -35.27 9.62
N SER A 791 21.76 -35.70 10.81
CA SER A 791 21.25 -37.06 11.00
C SER A 791 19.99 -37.36 10.17
N LEU A 792 19.20 -36.35 9.80
CA LEU A 792 18.09 -36.51 8.86
C LEU A 792 18.59 -36.69 7.42
N ILE A 793 19.59 -35.92 6.98
CA ILE A 793 20.18 -36.03 5.64
C ILE A 793 20.90 -37.38 5.48
N GLU A 794 21.75 -37.76 6.42
CA GLU A 794 22.40 -39.09 6.50
C GLU A 794 21.35 -40.22 6.37
N LYS A 795 20.25 -40.11 7.11
CA LYS A 795 19.19 -41.10 7.09
C LYS A 795 18.46 -41.14 5.73
N LEU A 796 18.11 -39.98 5.16
CA LEU A 796 17.49 -39.89 3.83
C LEU A 796 18.43 -40.44 2.74
N TYR A 797 19.72 -40.15 2.82
CA TYR A 797 20.74 -40.69 1.91
C TYR A 797 20.84 -42.21 2.01
N SER A 798 20.75 -42.79 3.22
CA SER A 798 20.71 -44.26 3.40
C SER A 798 19.55 -44.95 2.66
N TYR A 799 18.44 -44.24 2.39
CA TYR A 799 17.34 -44.77 1.57
C TYR A 799 17.64 -44.74 0.06
N LEU A 800 18.54 -43.86 -0.39
CA LEU A 800 18.94 -43.76 -1.81
C LEU A 800 19.99 -44.82 -2.19
N THR A 801 20.87 -45.17 -1.25
CA THR A 801 22.06 -46.01 -1.45
C THR A 801 21.94 -47.46 -0.98
N ASN A 802 20.96 -47.79 -0.12
CA ASN A 802 20.73 -49.18 0.31
C ASN A 802 20.36 -50.10 -0.88
N SER A 803 21.20 -51.11 -1.15
CA SER A 803 21.03 -52.09 -2.23
C SER A 803 19.75 -52.92 -2.12
N ASP A 804 19.27 -53.13 -0.89
CA ASP A 804 18.14 -54.01 -0.60
C ASP A 804 16.80 -53.26 -0.74
N LEU A 805 16.87 -51.93 -0.94
CA LEU A 805 15.73 -51.05 -1.22
C LEU A 805 15.62 -50.73 -2.72
N SER A 806 14.76 -51.47 -3.41
CA SER A 806 14.36 -51.14 -4.79
C SER A 806 13.37 -49.95 -4.83
N LEU A 807 13.89 -48.73 -4.64
CA LEU A 807 13.14 -47.50 -4.83
C LEU A 807 12.99 -47.18 -6.33
N SER A 808 11.78 -46.83 -6.76
CA SER A 808 11.55 -46.35 -8.14
C SER A 808 12.24 -45.00 -8.38
N PRO A 809 12.51 -44.62 -9.64
CA PRO A 809 13.06 -43.29 -9.95
C PRO A 809 12.22 -42.13 -9.38
N LYS A 810 10.90 -42.29 -9.29
CA LYS A 810 9.99 -41.30 -8.70
C LYS A 810 10.16 -41.16 -7.19
N GLU A 811 10.53 -42.23 -6.50
CA GLU A 811 10.86 -42.21 -5.06
C GLU A 811 12.27 -41.67 -4.83
N LYS A 812 13.26 -42.07 -5.63
CA LYS A 812 14.62 -41.51 -5.54
C LYS A 812 14.64 -39.99 -5.79
N LEU A 813 13.92 -39.48 -6.79
CA LEU A 813 13.70 -38.04 -6.98
C LEU A 813 13.10 -37.40 -5.71
N ARG A 814 12.02 -37.98 -5.17
CA ARG A 814 11.30 -37.43 -4.02
C ARG A 814 12.10 -37.46 -2.70
N VAL A 815 13.03 -38.39 -2.52
CA VAL A 815 13.97 -38.39 -1.39
C VAL A 815 15.07 -37.37 -1.60
N SER A 816 15.58 -37.25 -2.83
CA SER A 816 16.54 -36.19 -3.19
C SER A 816 15.95 -34.80 -2.98
N ASP A 817 14.68 -34.58 -3.34
CA ASP A 817 13.94 -33.34 -3.06
C ASP A 817 13.73 -33.07 -1.55
N LEU A 818 13.77 -34.10 -0.68
CA LEU A 818 13.74 -33.93 0.76
C LEU A 818 15.11 -33.59 1.34
N ILE A 819 16.20 -34.11 0.77
CA ILE A 819 17.57 -33.71 1.14
C ILE A 819 17.80 -32.25 0.74
N LEU A 820 17.50 -31.90 -0.51
CA LEU A 820 17.62 -30.54 -1.05
C LEU A 820 16.69 -29.50 -0.39
N LYS A 821 15.68 -29.96 0.35
CA LYS A 821 14.86 -29.11 1.21
C LYS A 821 15.62 -28.64 2.46
N TYR A 822 16.62 -29.37 2.93
CA TYR A 822 17.41 -29.04 4.12
C TYR A 822 18.81 -28.54 3.77
N ASP A 823 19.50 -29.23 2.86
CA ASP A 823 20.78 -28.79 2.28
C ASP A 823 20.65 -28.67 0.75
N ALA A 824 20.55 -27.44 0.25
CA ALA A 824 20.38 -27.17 -1.18
C ALA A 824 21.64 -27.43 -2.03
N LEU A 825 22.81 -27.54 -1.39
CA LEU A 825 24.09 -27.81 -2.06
C LEU A 825 24.52 -29.28 -1.95
N ASN A 826 23.63 -30.17 -1.50
CA ASN A 826 23.94 -31.60 -1.44
C ASN A 826 24.19 -32.18 -2.85
N GLU A 827 25.45 -32.43 -3.16
CA GLU A 827 25.93 -32.76 -4.49
C GLU A 827 25.37 -34.11 -4.97
N GLU A 828 25.27 -35.09 -4.08
CA GLU A 828 24.77 -36.43 -4.38
C GLU A 828 23.26 -36.42 -4.73
N ALA A 829 22.45 -35.63 -4.01
CA ALA A 829 21.03 -35.45 -4.35
C ALA A 829 20.82 -34.68 -5.67
N ILE A 830 21.72 -33.75 -6.03
CA ILE A 830 21.72 -33.13 -7.37
C ILE A 830 22.14 -34.15 -8.43
N HIS A 831 23.18 -34.95 -8.18
CA HIS A 831 23.66 -35.99 -9.09
C HIS A 831 22.56 -37.01 -9.42
N ILE A 832 21.95 -37.62 -8.39
CA ILE A 832 20.88 -38.61 -8.51
C ILE A 832 19.69 -38.04 -9.30
N LYS A 833 19.29 -36.77 -9.05
CA LYS A 833 18.22 -36.13 -9.82
C LYS A 833 18.58 -35.95 -11.30
N CYS A 834 19.78 -35.47 -11.58
CA CYS A 834 20.19 -35.19 -12.96
C CYS A 834 20.47 -36.47 -13.76
N GLN A 835 20.95 -37.55 -13.11
CA GLN A 835 20.99 -38.90 -13.68
C GLN A 835 19.57 -39.38 -14.05
N ILE A 836 18.61 -39.31 -13.12
CA ILE A 836 17.22 -39.78 -13.36
C ILE A 836 16.55 -38.99 -14.49
N TYR A 837 16.68 -37.66 -14.50
CA TYR A 837 16.15 -36.85 -15.60
C TYR A 837 16.84 -37.18 -16.93
N THR A 838 18.14 -37.45 -16.94
CA THR A 838 18.87 -37.88 -18.14
C THR A 838 18.40 -39.26 -18.63
N SER A 839 18.18 -40.23 -17.74
CA SER A 839 17.68 -41.56 -18.11
C SER A 839 16.23 -41.54 -18.63
N GLN A 840 15.48 -40.49 -18.30
CA GLN A 840 14.10 -40.25 -18.79
C GLN A 840 14.05 -39.37 -20.05
N GLY A 841 15.20 -39.01 -20.65
CA GLY A 841 15.28 -38.12 -21.81
C GLY A 841 14.99 -36.64 -21.49
N MET A 842 14.79 -36.30 -20.21
CA MET A 842 14.45 -34.95 -19.74
C MET A 842 15.70 -34.06 -19.61
N HIS A 843 16.55 -34.05 -20.64
CA HIS A 843 17.88 -33.43 -20.62
C HIS A 843 17.87 -31.93 -20.32
N SER A 844 16.78 -31.20 -20.64
CA SER A 844 16.61 -29.82 -20.16
C SER A 844 16.56 -29.78 -18.64
N MET A 845 15.61 -30.49 -18.01
CA MET A 845 15.44 -30.43 -16.56
C MET A 845 16.67 -30.90 -15.78
N ALA A 846 17.47 -31.82 -16.34
CA ALA A 846 18.76 -32.20 -15.79
C ALA A 846 19.75 -31.01 -15.80
N LYS A 847 19.93 -30.33 -16.94
CA LYS A 847 20.75 -29.11 -17.05
C LYS A 847 20.20 -27.95 -16.21
N ASP A 848 18.88 -27.78 -16.16
CA ASP A 848 18.19 -26.74 -15.39
C ASP A 848 18.28 -26.98 -13.88
N THR A 849 18.47 -28.23 -13.44
CA THR A 849 18.69 -28.59 -12.03
C THR A 849 20.15 -28.33 -11.66
N PHE A 850 21.10 -28.84 -12.46
CA PHE A 850 22.53 -28.61 -12.26
C PHE A 850 22.90 -27.12 -12.33
N GLY A 851 22.39 -26.39 -13.32
CA GLY A 851 22.69 -24.96 -13.49
C GLY A 851 22.17 -24.09 -12.35
N LYS A 852 21.13 -24.52 -11.62
CA LYS A 852 20.69 -23.85 -10.38
C LYS A 852 21.61 -24.17 -9.22
N PHE A 853 21.98 -25.44 -9.06
CA PHE A 853 22.96 -25.84 -8.06
C PHE A 853 24.29 -25.08 -8.21
N VAL A 854 24.85 -24.98 -9.42
CA VAL A 854 26.08 -24.20 -9.67
C VAL A 854 25.89 -22.70 -9.35
N GLN A 855 24.73 -22.12 -9.65
CA GLN A 855 24.42 -20.73 -9.29
C GLN A 855 24.27 -20.52 -7.78
N GLU A 856 23.70 -21.48 -7.05
CA GLU A 856 23.56 -21.42 -5.60
C GLU A 856 24.92 -21.67 -4.90
N TYR A 857 25.76 -22.54 -5.47
CA TYR A 857 27.14 -22.79 -5.04
C TYR A 857 28.03 -21.55 -5.21
N GLU A 858 28.07 -20.95 -6.42
CA GLU A 858 28.85 -19.73 -6.71
C GLU A 858 28.33 -18.53 -5.89
N LEU A 859 27.03 -18.49 -5.55
CA LEU A 859 26.45 -17.47 -4.67
C LEU A 859 26.83 -17.63 -3.19
N LEU A 860 26.96 -18.87 -2.70
CA LEU A 860 27.22 -19.16 -1.28
C LEU A 860 28.71 -19.20 -0.94
N TYR A 861 29.54 -19.79 -1.81
CA TYR A 861 30.98 -19.91 -1.59
C TYR A 861 31.82 -18.83 -2.30
N ASN A 862 31.24 -18.09 -3.26
CA ASN A 862 31.98 -17.13 -4.11
C ASN A 862 33.11 -17.80 -4.93
N GLU A 863 32.99 -19.10 -5.17
CA GLU A 863 33.90 -19.93 -5.95
C GLU A 863 33.07 -20.76 -6.95
N ARG A 864 33.66 -21.11 -8.09
CA ARG A 864 32.96 -21.92 -9.10
C ARG A 864 32.98 -23.38 -8.69
N PHE A 865 31.87 -24.06 -8.95
CA PHE A 865 31.82 -25.50 -8.85
C PHE A 865 32.77 -26.15 -9.88
N ASP A 866 33.55 -27.14 -9.45
CA ASP A 866 34.71 -27.65 -10.20
C ASP A 866 34.37 -28.42 -11.48
N TYR A 867 33.20 -29.07 -11.56
CA TYR A 867 32.81 -29.91 -12.69
C TYR A 867 31.90 -29.18 -13.70
N GLU A 868 32.10 -29.44 -15.00
CA GLU A 868 31.05 -29.15 -15.98
C GLU A 868 29.93 -30.21 -15.94
N TYR A 869 28.72 -29.87 -16.41
CA TYR A 869 27.57 -30.78 -16.48
C TYR A 869 27.88 -32.13 -17.15
N ALA A 870 28.74 -32.12 -18.18
CA ALA A 870 29.10 -33.34 -18.93
C ALA A 870 30.09 -34.26 -18.18
N GLU A 871 30.65 -33.78 -17.07
CA GLU A 871 31.59 -34.47 -16.19
C GLU A 871 30.88 -34.87 -14.89
N PHE A 872 30.11 -33.95 -14.30
CA PHE A 872 29.27 -34.18 -13.11
C PHE A 872 28.24 -35.33 -13.26
N ILE A 873 27.82 -35.65 -14.50
CA ILE A 873 26.93 -36.79 -14.80
C ILE A 873 27.70 -38.12 -14.96
N LYS A 874 29.04 -38.09 -14.91
CA LYS A 874 29.94 -39.25 -15.08
C LYS A 874 30.86 -39.48 -13.87
N SER A 875 30.93 -38.54 -12.95
CA SER A 875 31.62 -38.66 -11.66
C SER A 875 30.88 -39.63 -10.73
N ASP A 876 31.64 -40.38 -9.93
CA ASP A 876 31.11 -41.29 -8.93
C ASP A 876 30.74 -40.52 -7.64
N TYR A 877 29.50 -40.02 -7.57
CA TYR A 877 28.80 -39.52 -6.38
C TYR A 877 27.60 -40.42 -6.03
#